data_AF-A0A931XG22-F1
#
_entry.id   AF-A0A931XG22-F1
#
_cell.length_a   1.000
_cell.length_b   1.000
_cell.length_c   1.000
_cell.angle_alpha   90.00
_cell.angle_beta   90.00
_cell.angle_gamma   90.00
#
_symmetry.space_group_name_H-M   'P 1'
#
loop_
_entity.id
_entity.type
_entity.pdbx_description
1 polymer ?
#
loop_
_entity_poly.entity_id
_entity_poly.type
_entity_poly.pdbx_seq_one_letter_code
_entity_poly.pdbx_strand_id
1 'polypeptide(L)'
;MKGKKLLLGGIGATALATLVYFLNPIEKTSKYEMKKISMFEEQNANDALKWLAARYIDAETGERISPERMKELYTLHKNNKVRSSISFEELGPDNIGGRTRAILIDKNDNNKIYAGGVSGGLFFSNDRAQTWTKVDDFPGLPFISSMTQSENGTIFVATGSNDEDDAYWDGDGIYYKANGSSTWEQVPNTGTYTKITEVVCAENSNTIFFTNSTGLKKWTIGDASITSVQISSGGGCLALAISNDGSVIVAGMSSNKTFVSEDGGNTFTPVWGSIDDNKIPANAGRIEYAISKNKESSNNKYRVYASRTDGNLMGMYVSLDNGVSWSKIAGQADGTSGLDIYRDQGTYNSILSVVPNDNERLLIGGIDIWDWNQTTSNPVYGGFSQLSYWFSNPTSDEYVHADNHEMKWDNTNRLYLGNDGGIGISEDFGETFYPANRGYNVTQFYGIAMDKDGRVMGGAQDNGTLYNPHVFNSWQNFIEVSGGDGFECEISFFNPRVLFSTLYFGALSRSADFGFSFSSFTPSLPGTTWSSMTHAFHTEFVLAEYFDENSRDSVTFFPRKDYNVNDVIKVSSMSTGDTMNYVTNKKLYYDSVVNYDPSLTVNSFKITTTTNPSVQFLGELNYTFIYNTGSNDVSVGDTIQINGVAQTVATAEAYQHYYAWSPHPVNPKKLNMKDKQQVFEIPWDTIQVQDPYQSWLILHTANGTGELYASRDALRFSKEPTWIKLATGVGGNGFQNVDIEFSRDLNRCYISCGSGIYRIDGLGNMYEQDYTNQAAFRTAVQALGTAKTKITNTACEGIALNPNNDKDLLFIQMFGGSTAIVKRTANADVATPTFTTLRALDVPGYDAIIDRDNPEIIVAATAFGVMVSTNGADPGSSTSWQDASTGFENVPVFEIRQNWRTWEEGCTRPGEIYIGTYGRGMWASSSLLGLDDKNTSSDVKKLKTNLKVYPNPATDVTKLNFSLYKNSDVMIEVYSISGRLIHTSKYKQLSKGDHQLSIDTDSFSNGSYIVKFTAGDVNETVKFLKF
;
A
#
# COMPACT_ATOMS: atom_id res chain seq x y z
N MET A 1 5.76 -27.27 61.62
CA MET A 1 5.15 -28.30 62.48
C MET A 1 3.75 -28.61 61.93
N LYS A 2 3.58 -29.71 61.17
CA LYS A 2 2.78 -30.92 61.54
C LYS A 2 1.49 -30.59 62.32
N GLY A 3 0.26 -30.91 61.90
CA GLY A 3 -0.28 -31.73 60.80
C GLY A 3 -1.59 -32.42 61.26
N LYS A 4 -2.43 -32.90 60.33
CA LYS A 4 -3.32 -34.09 60.40
C LYS A 4 -4.09 -34.24 59.05
N LYS A 5 -3.78 -35.27 58.22
CA LYS A 5 -4.48 -36.59 58.02
C LYS A 5 -5.82 -36.44 57.26
N LEU A 6 -6.26 -37.21 56.25
CA LEU A 6 -6.07 -38.55 55.64
C LEU A 6 -6.87 -38.50 54.28
N LEU A 7 -6.59 -39.18 53.16
CA LEU A 7 -6.87 -40.60 52.84
C LEU A 7 -6.45 -40.93 51.37
N LEU A 8 -6.14 -42.21 51.15
CA LEU A 8 -5.86 -43.02 49.93
C LEU A 8 -6.57 -42.58 48.63
N GLY A 9 -6.08 -42.83 47.39
CA GLY A 9 -5.01 -43.67 46.85
C GLY A 9 -5.35 -43.99 45.38
N GLY A 10 -4.37 -43.94 44.47
CA GLY A 10 -4.59 -44.20 43.04
C GLY A 10 -3.40 -43.93 42.12
N ILE A 11 -2.26 -44.57 42.41
CA ILE A 11 -1.30 -45.24 41.50
C ILE A 11 -0.84 -44.45 40.24
N GLY A 12 0.46 -44.25 39.96
CA GLY A 12 1.69 -44.82 40.49
C GLY A 12 2.90 -44.04 39.93
N ALA A 13 3.90 -43.77 40.78
CA ALA A 13 5.15 -44.54 40.88
C ALA A 13 6.25 -43.91 40.00
N THR A 14 6.96 -42.90 40.51
CA THR A 14 8.20 -42.95 41.34
C THR A 14 9.49 -42.96 40.52
N ALA A 15 10.24 -41.88 40.69
CA ALA A 15 11.66 -41.78 40.43
C ALA A 15 12.48 -42.60 41.43
N LEU A 16 13.64 -43.12 41.01
CA LEU A 16 14.78 -43.41 41.90
C LEU A 16 16.10 -43.49 41.11
N ALA A 17 16.90 -42.43 41.30
CA ALA A 17 18.31 -42.37 41.66
C ALA A 17 19.41 -43.20 40.94
N THR A 18 20.33 -42.41 40.34
CA THR A 18 21.80 -42.36 40.50
C THR A 18 22.77 -43.32 39.77
N LEU A 19 23.59 -42.65 38.94
CA LEU A 19 25.05 -42.77 38.68
C LEU A 19 25.60 -44.02 37.93
N VAL A 20 25.84 -43.85 36.62
CA VAL A 20 27.04 -44.38 35.92
C VAL A 20 27.49 -43.35 34.89
N TYR A 21 28.76 -42.97 34.96
CA TYR A 21 29.45 -42.09 34.01
C TYR A 21 29.92 -42.94 32.82
N PHE A 22 29.41 -42.68 31.61
CA PHE A 22 30.08 -43.07 30.35
C PHE A 22 29.89 -41.97 29.31
N LEU A 23 31.01 -41.67 28.65
CA LEU A 23 31.21 -40.69 27.59
C LEU A 23 30.22 -40.88 26.43
N ASN A 24 29.58 -39.79 25.99
CA ASN A 24 29.21 -39.56 24.58
C ASN A 24 29.00 -38.05 24.35
N PRO A 25 29.37 -37.51 23.17
CA PRO A 25 29.23 -36.10 22.86
C PRO A 25 27.74 -35.79 22.68
N ILE A 26 27.18 -34.92 23.53
CA ILE A 26 25.83 -34.40 23.30
C ILE A 26 25.98 -33.23 22.33
N GLU A 27 25.67 -33.50 21.06
CA GLU A 27 25.19 -32.47 20.15
C GLU A 27 24.02 -31.75 20.81
N LYS A 28 24.22 -30.48 21.19
CA LYS A 28 23.09 -29.59 21.48
C LYS A 28 22.45 -29.22 20.15
N THR A 29 21.46 -30.00 19.72
CA THR A 29 20.44 -29.50 18.82
C THR A 29 19.43 -28.73 19.66
N SER A 30 19.59 -27.41 19.76
CA SER A 30 18.54 -26.54 20.27
C SER A 30 17.43 -26.46 19.21
N LYS A 31 16.37 -27.25 19.39
CA LYS A 31 15.08 -26.96 18.76
C LYS A 31 14.42 -25.83 19.54
N TYR A 32 14.36 -24.65 18.93
CA TYR A 32 13.52 -23.55 19.36
C TYR A 32 12.11 -23.78 18.80
N GLU A 33 11.11 -23.82 19.67
CA GLU A 33 9.70 -23.68 19.28
C GLU A 33 9.20 -22.35 19.85
N MET A 34 8.80 -21.46 18.95
CA MET A 34 8.17 -20.19 19.27
C MET A 34 6.92 -20.44 20.13
N LYS A 35 6.81 -19.77 21.27
CA LYS A 35 5.64 -19.88 22.15
C LYS A 35 4.41 -19.42 21.37
N LYS A 36 3.40 -20.28 21.22
CA LYS A 36 2.08 -19.87 20.70
C LYS A 36 1.55 -18.73 21.56
N ILE A 37 1.27 -17.59 20.93
CA ILE A 37 0.44 -16.54 21.51
C ILE A 37 -1.00 -17.05 21.43
N SER A 38 -1.67 -17.19 22.58
CA SER A 38 -3.01 -17.78 22.70
C SER A 38 -4.15 -16.80 22.31
N MET A 39 -4.04 -16.12 21.16
CA MET A 39 -4.93 -15.00 20.78
C MET A 39 -5.63 -15.13 19.41
N PHE A 40 -5.73 -16.35 18.86
CA PHE A 40 -6.30 -16.59 17.52
C PHE A 40 -7.70 -17.22 17.54
N GLU A 41 -8.61 -16.78 18.43
CA GLU A 41 -9.95 -17.37 18.52
C GLU A 41 -11.07 -16.62 17.78
N GLU A 42 -10.96 -15.31 17.46
CA GLU A 42 -11.98 -14.60 16.64
C GLU A 42 -11.39 -13.47 15.75
N GLN A 43 -11.96 -13.29 14.55
CA GLN A 43 -11.56 -12.31 13.51
C GLN A 43 -12.39 -11.02 13.62
N ASN A 44 -11.77 -9.87 13.88
CA ASN A 44 -12.41 -8.55 13.98
C ASN A 44 -11.39 -7.42 13.70
N ALA A 45 -11.77 -6.15 13.86
CA ALA A 45 -10.91 -4.97 13.64
C ALA A 45 -9.55 -5.03 14.37
N ASN A 46 -9.42 -5.84 15.44
CA ASN A 46 -8.14 -6.06 16.12
C ASN A 46 -7.12 -6.85 15.27
N ASP A 47 -7.50 -7.44 14.13
CA ASP A 47 -6.57 -8.16 13.27
C ASP A 47 -5.63 -7.23 12.49
N ALA A 48 -6.06 -6.00 12.17
CA ALA A 48 -5.18 -4.93 11.65
C ALA A 48 -4.05 -4.62 12.64
N LEU A 49 -4.43 -4.45 13.91
CA LEU A 49 -3.50 -4.23 15.02
C LEU A 49 -2.56 -5.42 15.21
N LYS A 50 -3.05 -6.66 15.03
CA LYS A 50 -2.19 -7.86 15.08
C LYS A 50 -1.19 -7.89 13.92
N TRP A 51 -1.59 -7.50 12.71
CA TRP A 51 -0.69 -7.43 11.55
C TRP A 51 0.41 -6.38 11.75
N LEU A 52 0.06 -5.19 12.22
CA LEU A 52 1.03 -4.16 12.61
C LEU A 52 1.90 -4.69 13.75
N ALA A 53 1.32 -5.42 14.71
CA ALA A 53 2.05 -5.93 15.84
C ALA A 53 3.08 -7.00 15.52
N ALA A 54 2.80 -7.82 14.53
CA ALA A 54 3.72 -8.84 14.07
C ALA A 54 5.07 -8.23 13.66
N ARG A 55 5.07 -7.04 13.04
CA ARG A 55 6.25 -6.30 12.56
C ARG A 55 7.21 -5.80 13.63
N TYR A 56 6.84 -5.87 14.90
CA TYR A 56 7.65 -5.44 16.03
C TYR A 56 7.97 -6.57 17.00
N ILE A 57 7.89 -7.80 16.52
CA ILE A 57 8.36 -8.98 17.23
C ILE A 57 9.86 -9.14 16.97
N ASP A 58 10.61 -9.36 18.05
CA ASP A 58 12.00 -9.76 17.98
C ASP A 58 12.12 -11.21 17.52
N ALA A 59 12.80 -11.39 16.40
CA ALA A 59 12.98 -12.67 15.73
C ALA A 59 13.91 -13.64 16.48
N GLU A 60 14.71 -13.17 17.45
CA GLU A 60 15.55 -14.03 18.28
C GLU A 60 14.81 -14.53 19.52
N THR A 61 14.08 -13.63 20.20
CA THR A 61 13.37 -13.90 21.45
C THR A 61 11.94 -14.40 21.22
N GLY A 62 11.30 -13.97 20.13
CA GLY A 62 9.88 -14.17 19.87
C GLY A 62 8.97 -13.27 20.70
N GLU A 63 9.53 -12.23 21.33
CA GLU A 63 8.79 -11.28 22.17
C GLU A 63 8.67 -9.92 21.47
N ARG A 64 7.62 -9.17 21.80
CA ARG A 64 7.43 -7.80 21.30
C ARG A 64 8.53 -6.89 21.84
N ILE A 65 9.02 -5.98 21.01
CA ILE A 65 9.95 -4.93 21.43
C ILE A 65 9.26 -3.99 22.42
N SER A 66 9.94 -3.69 23.53
CA SER A 66 9.37 -2.78 24.54
C SER A 66 9.37 -1.32 24.07
N PRO A 67 8.42 -0.49 24.56
CA PRO A 67 8.41 0.96 24.34
C PRO A 67 9.76 1.63 24.60
N GLU A 68 10.40 1.30 25.71
CA GLU A 68 11.69 1.87 26.13
C GLU A 68 12.78 1.51 25.14
N ARG A 69 12.72 0.29 24.60
CA ARG A 69 13.66 -0.18 23.60
C ARG A 69 13.47 0.53 22.26
N MET A 70 12.24 0.68 21.78
CA MET A 70 11.95 1.46 20.55
C MET A 70 12.48 2.88 20.65
N LYS A 71 12.27 3.53 21.80
CA LYS A 71 12.76 4.88 22.07
C LYS A 71 14.28 4.97 22.09
N GLU A 72 14.97 3.97 22.64
CA GLU A 72 16.43 3.90 22.63
C GLU A 72 16.96 3.84 21.19
N LEU A 73 16.37 2.98 20.36
CA LEU A 73 16.71 2.84 18.93
C LEU A 73 16.53 4.15 18.18
N TYR A 74 15.40 4.81 18.39
CA TYR A 74 15.11 6.13 17.82
C TYR A 74 16.19 7.16 18.20
N THR A 75 16.54 7.23 19.49
CA THR A 75 17.55 8.18 19.99
C THR A 75 18.93 7.90 19.39
N LEU A 76 19.31 6.64 19.27
CA LEU A 76 20.58 6.23 18.66
C LEU A 76 20.63 6.57 17.17
N HIS A 77 19.56 6.31 16.43
CA HIS A 77 19.45 6.62 15.01
C HIS A 77 19.55 8.13 14.76
N LYS A 78 18.79 8.93 15.53
CA LYS A 78 18.82 10.40 15.48
C LYS A 78 20.22 10.98 15.67
N ASN A 79 21.02 10.40 16.57
CA ASN A 79 22.36 10.92 16.89
C ASN A 79 23.47 10.48 15.92
N ASN A 80 23.29 9.35 15.21
CA ASN A 80 24.33 8.74 14.38
C ASN A 80 24.02 8.79 12.86
N LYS A 81 23.19 9.74 12.43
CA LYS A 81 22.72 9.86 11.04
C LYS A 81 23.86 10.24 10.07
N VAL A 82 24.18 9.33 9.15
CA VAL A 82 24.99 9.61 7.95
C VAL A 82 24.04 9.77 6.76
N ARG A 83 24.10 10.90 6.05
CA ARG A 83 23.18 11.18 4.93
C ARG A 83 23.58 10.43 3.66
N SER A 84 22.58 9.89 2.97
CA SER A 84 22.73 9.28 1.64
C SER A 84 22.85 10.33 0.53
N SER A 85 23.43 9.91 -0.60
CA SER A 85 23.37 10.66 -1.87
C SER A 85 22.13 10.35 -2.70
N ILE A 86 21.42 9.26 -2.38
CA ILE A 86 20.10 8.95 -2.92
C ILE A 86 19.07 9.77 -2.14
N SER A 87 18.28 10.57 -2.84
CA SER A 87 17.20 11.38 -2.27
C SER A 87 15.85 10.99 -2.86
N PHE A 88 14.80 11.09 -2.06
CA PHE A 88 13.43 10.82 -2.46
C PHE A 88 12.63 12.12 -2.60
N GLU A 89 11.72 12.13 -3.55
CA GLU A 89 10.76 13.19 -3.83
C GLU A 89 9.34 12.70 -3.55
N GLU A 90 8.52 13.56 -2.95
CA GLU A 90 7.15 13.24 -2.57
C GLU A 90 6.23 13.16 -3.80
N LEU A 91 5.55 12.02 -3.95
CA LEU A 91 4.56 11.78 -4.99
C LEU A 91 3.13 12.06 -4.54
N GLY A 92 2.88 12.29 -3.24
CA GLY A 92 1.56 12.54 -2.65
C GLY A 92 1.03 11.34 -1.86
N PRO A 93 -0.27 11.30 -1.51
CA PRO A 93 -1.30 12.24 -1.93
C PRO A 93 -1.18 13.60 -1.26
N ASP A 94 -1.50 14.65 -2.02
CA ASP A 94 -1.64 16.01 -1.50
C ASP A 94 -3.11 16.41 -1.29
N ASN A 95 -4.06 15.48 -1.47
CA ASN A 95 -5.51 15.75 -1.44
C ASN A 95 -6.30 14.77 -0.58
N ILE A 96 -5.65 13.71 -0.10
CA ILE A 96 -6.22 12.68 0.77
C ILE A 96 -5.38 12.69 2.03
N GLY A 97 -6.02 12.80 3.19
CA GLY A 97 -5.35 12.86 4.46
C GLY A 97 -5.12 11.46 5.03
N GLY A 98 -5.36 11.33 6.31
CA GLY A 98 -5.16 10.11 7.08
C GLY A 98 -5.45 10.38 8.55
N ARG A 99 -5.26 9.38 9.40
CA ARG A 99 -5.57 9.42 10.82
C ARG A 99 -5.05 10.66 11.55
N THR A 100 -5.99 11.54 11.90
CA THR A 100 -5.74 12.81 12.57
C THR A 100 -6.35 12.86 13.95
N ARG A 101 -5.50 13.06 14.97
CA ARG A 101 -5.90 13.07 16.38
C ARG A 101 -5.88 14.46 17.01
N ALA A 102 -5.13 15.40 16.44
CA ALA A 102 -4.92 16.69 17.07
C ALA A 102 -5.12 17.84 16.08
N ILE A 103 -5.92 18.83 16.49
CA ILE A 103 -6.11 20.09 15.78
C ILE A 103 -5.99 21.22 16.80
N LEU A 104 -5.26 22.28 16.43
CA LEU A 104 -5.15 23.50 17.21
C LEU A 104 -5.33 24.71 16.29
N ILE A 105 -6.41 25.47 16.52
CA ILE A 105 -6.58 26.80 15.92
C ILE A 105 -5.91 27.83 16.83
N ASP A 106 -5.06 28.70 16.27
CA ASP A 106 -4.49 29.80 17.04
C ASP A 106 -5.61 30.77 17.47
N LYS A 107 -5.68 31.04 18.77
CA LYS A 107 -6.77 31.83 19.34
C LYS A 107 -6.76 33.31 18.93
N ASN A 108 -5.61 33.81 18.44
CA ASN A 108 -5.46 35.20 18.01
C ASN A 108 -5.56 35.37 16.48
N ASP A 109 -5.45 34.29 15.72
CA ASP A 109 -5.44 34.32 14.25
C ASP A 109 -6.01 33.01 13.69
N ASN A 110 -7.29 33.01 13.30
CA ASN A 110 -7.96 31.84 12.74
C ASN A 110 -7.31 31.32 11.43
N ASN A 111 -6.41 32.07 10.78
CA ASN A 111 -5.68 31.55 9.63
C ASN A 111 -4.60 30.52 10.03
N LYS A 112 -4.12 30.58 11.28
CA LYS A 112 -3.04 29.76 11.78
C LYS A 112 -3.59 28.53 12.47
N ILE A 113 -3.34 27.38 11.87
CA ILE A 113 -3.87 26.11 12.36
C ILE A 113 -2.74 25.09 12.34
N TYR A 114 -2.61 24.34 13.43
CA TYR A 114 -1.78 23.15 13.48
C TYR A 114 -2.67 21.91 13.45
N ALA A 115 -2.22 20.88 12.76
CA ALA A 115 -2.84 19.56 12.77
C ALA A 115 -1.75 18.49 12.88
N GLY A 116 -2.07 17.36 13.50
CA GLY A 116 -1.11 16.27 13.68
C GLY A 116 -1.75 14.90 13.46
N GLY A 117 -1.05 14.09 12.68
CA GLY A 117 -1.41 12.69 12.44
C GLY A 117 -0.77 11.75 13.47
N VAL A 118 -1.32 10.53 13.57
CA VAL A 118 -0.83 9.47 14.47
C VAL A 118 0.53 8.92 14.05
N SER A 119 0.88 9.05 12.77
CA SER A 119 2.12 8.53 12.18
C SER A 119 2.83 9.53 11.25
N GLY A 120 2.15 10.62 10.87
CA GLY A 120 2.60 11.56 9.82
C GLY A 120 3.21 12.88 10.29
N GLY A 121 3.25 13.10 11.60
CA GLY A 121 3.87 14.27 12.21
C GLY A 121 2.98 15.50 12.25
N LEU A 122 3.60 16.64 12.53
CA LEU A 122 2.95 17.93 12.74
C LEU A 122 2.92 18.75 11.45
N PHE A 123 1.77 19.37 11.18
CA PHE A 123 1.53 20.26 10.04
C PHE A 123 1.00 21.60 10.50
N PHE A 124 1.19 22.59 9.62
CA PHE A 124 0.77 23.96 9.81
C PHE A 124 0.11 24.51 8.54
N SER A 125 -1.01 25.18 8.74
CA SER A 125 -1.69 26.02 7.75
C SER A 125 -1.65 27.47 8.22
N ASN A 126 -1.42 28.39 7.28
CA ASN A 126 -1.48 29.85 7.52
C ASN A 126 -2.56 30.51 6.64
N ASP A 127 -3.51 29.74 6.16
CA ASP A 127 -4.58 30.16 5.26
C ASP A 127 -5.92 29.51 5.61
N ARG A 128 -6.11 29.16 6.89
CA ARG A 128 -7.36 28.60 7.43
C ARG A 128 -7.72 27.24 6.79
N ALA A 129 -6.72 26.34 6.80
CA ALA A 129 -6.77 24.98 6.27
C ALA A 129 -7.07 24.89 4.76
N GLN A 130 -6.73 25.92 3.98
CA GLN A 130 -6.78 25.80 2.51
C GLN A 130 -5.59 25.03 1.98
N THR A 131 -4.41 25.20 2.60
CA THR A 131 -3.22 24.40 2.34
C THR A 131 -2.45 24.11 3.63
N TRP A 132 -1.73 22.99 3.63
CA TRP A 132 -0.92 22.53 4.75
C TRP A 132 0.53 22.35 4.35
N THR A 133 1.42 22.57 5.33
CA THR A 133 2.86 22.36 5.22
C THR A 133 3.37 21.61 6.44
N LYS A 134 4.28 20.66 6.26
CA LYS A 134 4.90 19.94 7.37
C LYS A 134 5.74 20.89 8.23
N VAL A 135 5.73 20.69 9.54
CA VAL A 135 6.62 21.38 10.49
C VAL A 135 7.89 20.55 10.67
N ASP A 136 8.87 20.77 9.79
CA ASP A 136 10.12 19.97 9.76
C ASP A 136 11.04 20.16 10.97
N ASP A 137 10.91 21.28 11.69
CA ASP A 137 11.74 21.59 12.86
C ASP A 137 11.20 21.03 14.18
N PHE A 138 10.09 20.28 14.14
CA PHE A 138 9.53 19.63 15.32
C PHE A 138 10.50 18.54 15.84
N PRO A 139 10.97 18.62 17.10
CA PRO A 139 12.02 17.74 17.59
C PRO A 139 11.54 16.38 18.09
N GLY A 140 10.22 16.21 18.31
CA GLY A 140 9.61 15.00 18.85
C GLY A 140 9.33 13.92 17.79
N LEU A 141 8.79 12.79 18.25
CA LEU A 141 8.30 11.72 17.37
C LEU A 141 7.07 12.18 16.56
N PRO A 142 6.81 11.59 15.37
CA PRO A 142 5.72 12.03 14.50
C PRO A 142 4.32 11.61 14.96
N PHE A 143 4.18 11.12 16.20
CA PHE A 143 2.94 10.53 16.72
C PHE A 143 2.13 11.54 17.52
N ILE A 144 1.48 12.48 16.85
CA ILE A 144 0.83 13.61 17.51
C ILE A 144 -0.52 13.17 18.07
N SER A 145 -0.73 13.34 19.38
CA SER A 145 -1.93 12.88 20.07
C SER A 145 -2.87 14.03 20.45
N SER A 146 -2.34 15.17 20.91
CA SER A 146 -3.14 16.29 21.39
C SER A 146 -2.37 17.60 21.35
N MET A 147 -3.08 18.71 21.26
CA MET A 147 -2.49 20.05 21.24
C MET A 147 -3.33 21.06 22.02
N THR A 148 -2.66 22.04 22.62
CA THR A 148 -3.34 23.17 23.28
C THR A 148 -2.50 24.45 23.20
N GLN A 149 -3.10 25.58 23.55
CA GLN A 149 -2.45 26.89 23.57
C GLN A 149 -2.74 27.60 24.89
N SER A 150 -1.71 28.21 25.47
CA SER A 150 -1.80 28.97 26.73
C SER A 150 -2.19 30.43 26.54
N GLU A 151 -2.41 31.15 27.64
CA GLU A 151 -2.73 32.57 27.68
C GLU A 151 -1.76 33.43 26.86
N ASN A 152 -0.46 33.21 27.01
CA ASN A 152 0.57 33.99 26.32
C ASN A 152 0.78 33.59 24.84
N GLY A 153 0.02 32.62 24.33
CA GLY A 153 0.11 32.11 22.96
C GLY A 153 1.12 30.98 22.76
N THR A 154 1.77 30.47 23.82
CA THR A 154 2.63 29.28 23.73
C THR A 154 1.78 28.07 23.36
N ILE A 155 2.18 27.37 22.30
CA ILE A 155 1.56 26.14 21.83
C ILE A 155 2.24 24.93 22.46
N PHE A 156 1.46 23.89 22.73
CA PHE A 156 1.89 22.61 23.29
C PHE A 156 1.45 21.48 22.37
N VAL A 157 2.34 20.53 22.15
CA VAL A 157 2.14 19.36 21.29
C VAL A 157 2.52 18.13 22.11
N ALA A 158 1.52 17.31 22.42
CA ALA A 158 1.70 16.02 23.06
C ALA A 158 1.90 14.93 22.01
N THR A 159 2.67 13.91 22.38
CA THR A 159 2.93 12.74 21.54
C THR A 159 2.52 11.44 22.24
N GLY A 160 2.03 10.50 21.44
CA GLY A 160 1.57 9.17 21.84
C GLY A 160 0.25 9.17 22.60
N SER A 161 -0.59 8.17 22.33
CA SER A 161 -1.95 8.08 22.88
C SER A 161 -2.22 6.69 23.48
N ASN A 162 -3.11 6.64 24.47
CA ASN A 162 -3.63 5.36 24.97
C ASN A 162 -4.69 4.75 24.04
N ASP A 163 -5.28 5.54 23.14
CA ASP A 163 -6.39 5.11 22.27
C ASP A 163 -5.91 4.62 20.89
N GLU A 164 -4.61 4.36 20.74
CA GLU A 164 -4.05 3.62 19.59
C GLU A 164 -3.76 2.14 19.93
N ASP A 165 -4.07 1.73 21.18
CA ASP A 165 -3.91 0.42 21.83
C ASP A 165 -2.70 -0.46 21.43
N ASP A 166 -1.61 0.19 21.02
CA ASP A 166 -0.36 -0.44 20.71
C ASP A 166 0.81 0.34 21.34
N ALA A 167 1.97 -0.30 21.40
CA ALA A 167 3.25 0.26 21.85
C ALA A 167 4.05 0.82 20.64
N TYR A 168 3.41 0.95 19.47
CA TYR A 168 4.08 1.36 18.23
C TYR A 168 4.00 2.86 18.02
N TRP A 169 2.88 3.46 18.44
CA TRP A 169 2.67 4.91 18.45
C TRP A 169 3.05 5.53 19.80
N ASP A 170 4.01 4.95 20.52
CA ASP A 170 4.51 5.48 21.77
C ASP A 170 5.28 6.79 21.52
N GLY A 171 4.82 7.86 22.15
CA GLY A 171 5.39 9.19 22.05
C GLY A 171 6.66 9.37 22.87
N ASP A 172 7.17 10.59 22.84
CA ASP A 172 8.35 11.03 23.57
C ASP A 172 8.09 12.30 24.40
N GLY A 173 6.84 12.53 24.81
CA GLY A 173 6.44 13.56 25.77
C GLY A 173 5.69 14.74 25.16
N ILE A 174 5.80 15.91 25.82
CA ILE A 174 5.15 17.16 25.41
C ILE A 174 6.22 18.16 25.02
N TYR A 175 6.08 18.75 23.84
CA TYR A 175 6.91 19.84 23.36
C TYR A 175 6.11 21.13 23.31
N TYR A 176 6.77 22.26 23.50
CA TYR A 176 6.14 23.57 23.42
C TYR A 176 6.98 24.55 22.61
N LYS A 177 6.28 25.48 21.95
CA LYS A 177 6.89 26.60 21.23
C LYS A 177 6.28 27.88 21.75
N ALA A 178 7.11 28.70 22.41
CA ALA A 178 6.69 30.00 22.89
C ALA A 178 6.20 30.89 21.74
N ASN A 179 5.24 31.76 22.00
CA ASN A 179 4.69 32.65 20.97
C ASN A 179 5.79 33.49 20.33
N GLY A 180 5.88 33.47 19.00
CA GLY A 180 6.93 34.14 18.22
C GLY A 180 8.31 33.49 18.24
N SER A 181 8.48 32.37 18.95
CA SER A 181 9.73 31.58 18.92
C SER A 181 9.82 30.73 17.66
N SER A 182 11.05 30.53 17.17
CA SER A 182 11.40 29.55 16.14
C SER A 182 11.97 28.25 16.70
N THR A 183 12.02 28.10 18.03
CA THR A 183 12.60 26.92 18.69
C THR A 183 11.58 26.23 19.58
N TRP A 184 11.63 24.91 19.54
CA TRP A 184 10.86 24.02 20.40
C TRP A 184 11.64 23.64 21.66
N GLU A 185 10.93 23.53 22.78
CA GLU A 185 11.45 23.03 24.05
C GLU A 185 10.60 21.85 24.52
N GLN A 186 11.16 20.95 25.31
CA GLN A 186 10.41 19.85 25.91
C GLN A 186 9.95 20.24 27.31
N VAL A 187 8.70 19.93 27.67
CA VAL A 187 8.20 20.11 29.04
C VAL A 187 9.09 19.28 29.99
N PRO A 188 9.58 19.85 31.12
CA PRO A 188 10.61 19.21 31.92
C PRO A 188 10.23 17.80 32.40
N ASN A 189 11.05 16.80 32.08
CA ASN A 189 10.87 15.39 32.45
C ASN A 189 9.67 14.68 31.79
N THR A 190 9.05 15.20 30.73
CA THR A 190 8.04 14.44 29.98
C THR A 190 8.64 13.43 29.01
N GLY A 191 9.95 13.46 28.76
CA GLY A 191 10.57 12.60 27.74
C GLY A 191 10.29 11.11 27.93
N THR A 192 10.04 10.64 29.16
CA THR A 192 9.72 9.24 29.47
C THR A 192 8.22 8.91 29.42
N TYR A 193 7.36 9.88 29.09
CA TYR A 193 5.92 9.67 29.00
C TYR A 193 5.57 9.33 27.56
N THR A 194 5.25 8.07 27.31
CA THR A 194 4.98 7.56 25.95
C THR A 194 3.51 7.63 25.56
N LYS A 195 2.61 7.84 26.53
CA LYS A 195 1.15 7.93 26.28
C LYS A 195 0.57 9.14 27.00
N ILE A 196 0.27 10.18 26.23
CA ILE A 196 -0.35 11.43 26.64
C ILE A 196 -1.50 11.69 25.69
N THR A 197 -2.66 11.10 25.99
CA THR A 197 -3.87 11.20 25.15
C THR A 197 -4.36 12.64 25.01
N GLU A 198 -4.27 13.45 26.08
CA GLU A 198 -4.83 14.79 26.09
C GLU A 198 -3.95 15.76 26.87
N VAL A 199 -3.78 16.95 26.30
CA VAL A 199 -3.22 18.12 26.97
C VAL A 199 -4.19 19.28 26.81
N VAL A 200 -4.55 19.92 27.91
CA VAL A 200 -5.53 21.01 27.93
C VAL A 200 -5.01 22.22 28.68
N CYS A 201 -5.41 23.40 28.23
CA CYS A 201 -5.10 24.68 28.86
C CYS A 201 -6.32 25.60 28.73
N ALA A 202 -6.61 26.36 29.79
CA ALA A 202 -7.62 27.41 29.74
C ALA A 202 -7.09 28.65 29.00
N GLU A 203 -7.98 29.46 28.41
CA GLU A 203 -7.60 30.61 27.59
C GLU A 203 -6.83 31.70 28.36
N ASN A 204 -7.09 31.79 29.67
CA ASN A 204 -6.56 32.75 30.63
C ASN A 204 -5.51 32.12 31.59
N SER A 205 -4.93 30.98 31.21
CA SER A 205 -3.96 30.26 32.04
C SER A 205 -2.66 29.97 31.27
N ASN A 206 -1.56 29.90 32.01
CA ASN A 206 -0.27 29.38 31.54
C ASN A 206 0.06 28.01 32.17
N THR A 207 -0.94 27.37 32.78
CA THR A 207 -0.85 26.02 33.36
C THR A 207 -1.57 25.04 32.46
N ILE A 208 -0.83 24.04 31.97
CA ILE A 208 -1.39 22.89 31.27
C ILE A 208 -1.75 21.79 32.26
N PHE A 209 -2.82 21.06 31.96
CA PHE A 209 -3.15 19.77 32.57
C PHE A 209 -3.05 18.69 31.48
N PHE A 210 -2.59 17.50 31.83
CA PHE A 210 -2.45 16.43 30.85
C PHE A 210 -2.58 15.03 31.45
N THR A 211 -3.04 14.11 30.61
CA THR A 211 -3.27 12.70 30.95
C THR A 211 -1.96 11.92 31.01
N ASN A 212 -1.93 10.89 31.87
CA ASN A 212 -0.77 9.99 32.00
C ASN A 212 -1.20 8.69 32.68
N SER A 213 -0.48 7.60 32.37
CA SER A 213 -0.68 6.28 32.98
C SER A 213 -0.55 6.26 34.51
N THR A 214 0.16 7.23 35.09
CA THR A 214 0.32 7.41 36.55
C THR A 214 -0.58 8.50 37.15
N GLY A 215 -1.61 8.92 36.41
CA GLY A 215 -2.63 9.88 36.85
C GLY A 215 -2.43 11.29 36.30
N LEU A 216 -3.38 12.18 36.60
CA LEU A 216 -3.41 13.55 36.09
C LEU A 216 -2.18 14.37 36.51
N LYS A 217 -1.56 15.06 35.55
CA LYS A 217 -0.40 15.91 35.76
C LYS A 217 -0.71 17.36 35.41
N LYS A 218 0.07 18.29 35.97
CA LYS A 218 0.04 19.70 35.58
C LYS A 218 1.44 20.32 35.56
N TRP A 219 1.59 21.34 34.74
CA TRP A 219 2.82 22.15 34.67
C TRP A 219 2.49 23.58 34.28
N THR A 220 3.12 24.55 34.95
CA THR A 220 3.02 25.97 34.59
C THR A 220 4.29 26.39 33.87
N ILE A 221 4.15 27.20 32.81
CA ILE A 221 5.30 27.71 32.06
C ILE A 221 6.31 28.37 33.02
N GLY A 222 7.55 27.88 32.99
CA GLY A 222 8.65 28.36 33.83
C GLY A 222 8.86 27.59 35.14
N ASP A 223 7.94 26.70 35.52
CA ASP A 223 8.14 25.82 36.68
C ASP A 223 9.26 24.81 36.40
N ALA A 224 10.11 24.55 37.41
CA ALA A 224 11.24 23.63 37.28
C ALA A 224 10.83 22.16 37.10
N SER A 225 9.60 21.78 37.45
CA SER A 225 9.14 20.40 37.44
C SER A 225 7.62 20.28 37.29
N ILE A 226 7.17 19.18 36.69
CA ILE A 226 5.77 18.77 36.63
C ILE A 226 5.26 18.41 38.04
N THR A 227 3.99 18.72 38.30
CA THR A 227 3.29 18.32 39.54
C THR A 227 2.26 17.23 39.25
N SER A 228 2.24 16.17 40.05
CA SER A 228 1.14 15.19 40.02
C SER A 228 -0.06 15.71 40.81
N VAL A 229 -1.23 15.78 40.17
CA VAL A 229 -2.47 16.20 40.82
C VAL A 229 -2.93 15.09 41.76
N GLN A 230 -3.04 15.40 43.05
CA GLN A 230 -3.42 14.41 44.06
C GLN A 230 -4.94 14.22 44.05
N ILE A 231 -5.38 13.08 43.54
CA ILE A 231 -6.78 12.66 43.53
C ILE A 231 -6.90 11.39 44.39
N SER A 232 -7.94 11.28 45.21
CA SER A 232 -8.12 10.20 46.21
C SER A 232 -8.39 8.80 45.62
N SER A 233 -8.04 8.57 44.36
CA SER A 233 -8.04 7.28 43.68
C SER A 233 -6.73 7.13 42.90
N GLY A 234 -5.87 6.21 43.31
CA GLY A 234 -4.67 5.88 42.52
C GLY A 234 -5.04 5.29 41.16
N GLY A 235 -4.25 5.55 40.11
CA GLY A 235 -4.41 5.00 38.76
C GLY A 235 -4.22 6.05 37.65
N GLY A 236 -4.28 5.60 36.39
CA GLY A 236 -4.10 6.44 35.20
C GLY A 236 -5.26 7.41 34.96
N CYS A 237 -4.94 8.52 34.28
CA CYS A 237 -5.91 9.48 33.74
C CYS A 237 -5.95 9.28 32.22
N LEU A 238 -7.14 9.12 31.64
CA LEU A 238 -7.31 8.82 30.21
C LEU A 238 -8.19 9.83 29.46
N ALA A 239 -9.01 10.61 30.18
CA ALA A 239 -9.89 11.64 29.62
C ALA A 239 -9.90 12.89 30.52
N LEU A 240 -10.01 14.05 29.92
CA LEU A 240 -9.71 15.35 30.53
C LEU A 240 -10.31 16.49 29.69
N ALA A 241 -11.19 17.28 30.31
CA ALA A 241 -11.70 18.52 29.74
C ALA A 241 -11.55 19.69 30.72
N ILE A 242 -11.36 20.90 30.19
CA ILE A 242 -11.26 22.14 30.96
C ILE A 242 -12.21 23.21 30.40
N SER A 243 -12.84 23.99 31.28
CA SER A 243 -13.66 25.13 30.86
C SER A 243 -12.80 26.26 30.31
N ASN A 244 -13.39 27.11 29.48
CA ASN A 244 -12.70 28.23 28.83
C ASN A 244 -11.96 29.16 29.81
N ASP A 245 -12.58 29.41 30.97
CA ASP A 245 -12.04 30.25 32.04
C ASP A 245 -11.16 29.50 33.06
N GLY A 246 -10.98 28.19 32.86
CA GLY A 246 -10.19 27.30 33.72
C GLY A 246 -10.81 26.96 35.07
N SER A 247 -12.03 27.44 35.38
CA SER A 247 -12.66 27.20 36.69
C SER A 247 -13.14 25.76 36.90
N VAL A 248 -13.51 25.07 35.81
CA VAL A 248 -14.01 23.69 35.85
C VAL A 248 -13.05 22.77 35.12
N ILE A 249 -12.66 21.67 35.76
CA ILE A 249 -11.87 20.60 35.15
C ILE A 249 -12.56 19.27 35.42
N VAL A 250 -12.78 18.47 34.39
CA VAL A 250 -13.39 17.14 34.49
C VAL A 250 -12.36 16.12 34.03
N ALA A 251 -12.12 15.10 34.84
CA ALA A 251 -11.11 14.09 34.57
C ALA A 251 -11.65 12.67 34.80
N GLY A 252 -11.38 11.77 33.85
CA GLY A 252 -11.60 10.34 33.92
C GLY A 252 -10.34 9.64 34.46
N MET A 253 -10.46 9.05 35.65
CA MET A 253 -9.37 8.39 36.38
C MET A 253 -9.71 6.92 36.66
N SER A 254 -8.72 6.03 36.71
CA SER A 254 -8.83 4.71 37.35
C SER A 254 -10.10 3.91 36.99
N SER A 255 -10.11 3.32 35.80
CA SER A 255 -11.30 2.69 35.20
C SER A 255 -12.41 3.71 34.90
N ASN A 256 -12.02 4.86 34.33
CA ASN A 256 -12.94 5.89 33.83
C ASN A 256 -13.96 6.39 34.88
N LYS A 257 -13.52 6.52 36.13
CA LYS A 257 -14.25 7.22 37.21
C LYS A 257 -14.10 8.72 37.04
N THR A 258 -15.21 9.44 37.03
CA THR A 258 -15.23 10.89 36.84
C THR A 258 -14.94 11.65 38.14
N PHE A 259 -14.04 12.62 38.04
CA PHE A 259 -13.71 13.61 39.07
C PHE A 259 -13.87 15.01 38.51
N VAL A 260 -14.32 15.93 39.36
CA VAL A 260 -14.57 17.33 38.99
C VAL A 260 -13.86 18.26 39.95
N SER A 261 -13.20 19.27 39.39
CA SER A 261 -12.73 20.46 40.10
C SER A 261 -13.61 21.65 39.71
N GLU A 262 -14.01 22.45 40.69
CA GLU A 262 -14.65 23.77 40.51
C GLU A 262 -13.75 24.92 41.00
N ASP A 263 -12.46 24.65 41.24
CA ASP A 263 -11.51 25.59 41.84
C ASP A 263 -10.19 25.70 41.05
N GLY A 264 -10.23 25.40 39.74
CA GLY A 264 -9.07 25.50 38.86
C GLY A 264 -8.02 24.41 39.05
N GLY A 265 -8.46 23.22 39.44
CA GLY A 265 -7.61 22.04 39.62
C GLY A 265 -6.82 22.03 40.93
N ASN A 266 -7.28 22.75 41.96
CA ASN A 266 -6.70 22.70 43.30
C ASN A 266 -7.25 21.51 44.08
N THR A 267 -8.54 21.24 43.99
CA THR A 267 -9.21 20.08 44.57
C THR A 267 -10.09 19.38 43.54
N PHE A 268 -10.22 18.05 43.67
CA PHE A 268 -11.04 17.21 42.81
C PHE A 268 -11.98 16.36 43.65
N THR A 269 -13.28 16.44 43.35
CA THR A 269 -14.34 15.69 44.03
C THR A 269 -14.77 14.50 43.16
N PRO A 270 -14.88 13.28 43.72
CA PRO A 270 -15.43 12.14 43.00
C PRO A 270 -16.93 12.33 42.76
N VAL A 271 -17.35 12.29 41.50
CA VAL A 271 -18.77 12.40 41.09
C VAL A 271 -19.30 11.13 40.42
N TRP A 272 -18.55 10.02 40.55
CA TRP A 272 -18.93 8.72 40.00
C TRP A 272 -19.79 7.89 40.97
N GLY A 273 -20.71 7.07 40.45
CA GLY A 273 -21.62 6.25 41.26
C GLY A 273 -22.86 5.76 40.51
N SER A 274 -23.99 5.61 41.22
CA SER A 274 -25.28 5.31 40.59
C SER A 274 -25.89 6.57 39.99
N ILE A 275 -26.54 6.43 38.84
CA ILE A 275 -27.32 7.53 38.26
C ILE A 275 -28.52 7.92 39.14
N ASP A 276 -29.03 6.99 39.95
CA ASP A 276 -30.11 7.26 40.91
C ASP A 276 -29.66 8.23 42.03
N ASP A 277 -28.34 8.33 42.26
CA ASP A 277 -27.74 9.29 43.19
C ASP A 277 -27.27 10.58 42.47
N ASN A 278 -27.74 10.81 41.23
CA ASN A 278 -27.28 11.86 40.32
C ASN A 278 -25.77 11.82 40.03
N LYS A 279 -25.18 10.63 40.02
CA LYS A 279 -23.76 10.41 39.72
C LYS A 279 -23.55 9.70 38.40
N ILE A 280 -22.39 9.89 37.79
CA ILE A 280 -22.05 9.22 36.54
C ILE A 280 -21.48 7.82 36.80
N PRO A 281 -21.92 6.75 36.13
CA PRO A 281 -21.35 5.42 36.37
C PRO A 281 -19.90 5.28 35.89
N ALA A 282 -19.14 4.39 36.51
CA ALA A 282 -17.72 4.12 36.21
C ALA A 282 -17.52 2.91 35.28
N ASN A 283 -16.27 2.50 35.04
CA ASN A 283 -15.89 1.26 34.33
C ASN A 283 -16.40 1.16 32.89
N ALA A 284 -16.47 2.29 32.18
CA ALA A 284 -16.58 2.25 30.73
C ALA A 284 -15.21 1.90 30.10
N GLY A 285 -15.19 1.29 28.92
CA GLY A 285 -13.95 1.10 28.14
C GLY A 285 -13.31 2.44 27.79
N ARG A 286 -14.13 3.41 27.35
CA ARG A 286 -13.76 4.81 27.15
C ARG A 286 -14.82 5.77 27.70
N ILE A 287 -14.39 6.96 28.12
CA ILE A 287 -15.28 8.05 28.51
C ILE A 287 -14.76 9.35 27.90
N GLU A 288 -15.66 10.14 27.31
CA GLU A 288 -15.34 11.42 26.69
C GLU A 288 -16.15 12.53 27.34
N TYR A 289 -15.58 13.73 27.41
CA TYR A 289 -16.23 14.90 28.00
C TYR A 289 -16.26 16.09 27.06
N ALA A 290 -17.36 16.86 27.07
CA ALA A 290 -17.42 18.17 26.44
C ALA A 290 -18.01 19.20 27.39
N ILE A 291 -17.42 20.40 27.44
CA ILE A 291 -17.86 21.50 28.29
C ILE A 291 -18.39 22.62 27.39
N SER A 292 -19.55 23.18 27.71
CA SER A 292 -20.12 24.30 26.98
C SER A 292 -19.19 25.52 26.98
N LYS A 293 -19.05 26.22 25.84
CA LYS A 293 -18.18 27.42 25.74
C LYS A 293 -18.57 28.51 26.73
N ASN A 294 -19.87 28.73 26.90
CA ASN A 294 -20.42 29.78 27.76
C ASN A 294 -21.15 29.17 28.97
N LYS A 295 -21.11 29.87 30.11
CA LYS A 295 -21.95 29.54 31.25
C LYS A 295 -23.41 29.83 30.94
N GLU A 296 -24.30 29.02 31.49
CA GLU A 296 -25.72 29.26 31.49
C GLU A 296 -26.05 30.56 32.23
N SER A 297 -26.85 31.42 31.59
CA SER A 297 -27.26 32.69 32.18
C SER A 297 -28.11 32.52 33.44
N SER A 298 -28.81 31.39 33.57
CA SER A 298 -29.76 31.12 34.65
C SER A 298 -29.10 30.77 35.98
N ASN A 299 -27.94 30.13 35.96
CA ASN A 299 -27.25 29.64 37.17
C ASN A 299 -25.75 29.96 37.20
N ASN A 300 -25.19 30.57 36.15
CA ASN A 300 -23.77 30.86 36.00
C ASN A 300 -22.88 29.61 36.13
N LYS A 301 -23.35 28.49 35.59
CA LYS A 301 -22.64 27.21 35.55
C LYS A 301 -22.44 26.77 34.11
N TYR A 302 -21.38 26.01 33.87
CA TYR A 302 -21.18 25.32 32.61
C TYR A 302 -22.06 24.07 32.54
N ARG A 303 -22.49 23.73 31.33
CA ARG A 303 -22.95 22.37 31.04
C ARG A 303 -21.76 21.49 30.73
N VAL A 304 -21.83 20.25 31.20
CA VAL A 304 -20.83 19.22 30.93
C VAL A 304 -21.55 18.00 30.39
N TYR A 305 -21.11 17.52 29.24
CA TYR A 305 -21.60 16.29 28.62
C TYR A 305 -20.57 15.19 28.80
N ALA A 306 -21.06 13.95 28.88
CA ALA A 306 -20.21 12.77 28.90
C ALA A 306 -20.81 11.64 28.07
N SER A 307 -19.96 10.94 27.31
CA SER A 307 -20.30 9.71 26.60
C SER A 307 -19.48 8.57 27.18
N ARG A 308 -20.14 7.45 27.48
CA ARG A 308 -19.50 6.23 27.98
C ARG A 308 -19.65 5.13 26.94
N THR A 309 -18.54 4.50 26.58
CA THR A 309 -18.49 3.49 25.53
C THR A 309 -17.67 2.27 25.95
N ASP A 310 -18.02 1.11 25.41
CA ASP A 310 -17.25 -0.14 25.49
C ASP A 310 -17.58 -0.97 24.24
N GLY A 311 -16.89 -0.67 23.14
CA GLY A 311 -17.32 -1.00 21.78
C GLY A 311 -18.55 -0.21 21.33
N ASN A 312 -19.65 -0.29 22.06
CA ASN A 312 -20.88 0.44 21.77
C ASN A 312 -21.23 1.45 22.86
N LEU A 313 -22.29 2.25 22.64
CA LEU A 313 -22.73 3.25 23.61
C LEU A 313 -23.25 2.55 24.88
N MET A 314 -22.64 2.84 26.03
CA MET A 314 -23.15 2.43 27.35
C MET A 314 -24.13 3.44 27.93
N GLY A 315 -23.99 4.71 27.57
CA GLY A 315 -24.92 5.78 27.91
C GLY A 315 -24.28 7.16 27.79
N MET A 316 -25.13 8.16 27.56
CA MET A 316 -24.74 9.57 27.53
C MET A 316 -25.38 10.33 28.67
N TYR A 317 -24.67 11.32 29.19
CA TYR A 317 -25.04 12.06 30.37
C TYR A 317 -24.78 13.55 30.19
N VAL A 318 -25.54 14.36 30.92
CA VAL A 318 -25.37 15.80 31.01
C VAL A 318 -25.41 16.25 32.46
N SER A 319 -24.57 17.21 32.80
CA SER A 319 -24.61 17.98 34.02
C SER A 319 -24.94 19.44 33.68
N LEU A 320 -25.79 20.05 34.50
CA LEU A 320 -26.17 21.46 34.39
C LEU A 320 -25.51 22.34 35.46
N ASP A 321 -24.56 21.78 36.21
CA ASP A 321 -23.97 22.36 37.41
C ASP A 321 -22.45 22.09 37.51
N ASN A 322 -21.71 22.38 36.43
CA ASN A 322 -20.24 22.22 36.36
C ASN A 322 -19.74 20.76 36.46
N GLY A 323 -20.58 19.75 36.22
CA GLY A 323 -20.20 18.34 36.33
C GLY A 323 -20.46 17.72 37.71
N VAL A 324 -21.12 18.43 38.64
CA VAL A 324 -21.31 17.97 40.02
C VAL A 324 -22.43 16.94 40.12
N SER A 325 -23.55 17.16 39.41
CA SER A 325 -24.67 16.22 39.33
C SER A 325 -25.03 15.90 37.87
N TRP A 326 -25.43 14.65 37.62
CA TRP A 326 -25.59 14.11 36.28
C TRP A 326 -26.99 13.55 36.04
N SER A 327 -27.52 13.83 34.85
CA SER A 327 -28.75 13.24 34.30
C SER A 327 -28.38 12.41 33.06
N LYS A 328 -29.03 11.27 32.86
CA LYS A 328 -28.85 10.43 31.67
C LYS A 328 -29.70 10.99 30.52
N ILE A 329 -29.09 11.25 29.37
CA ILE A 329 -29.77 11.68 28.13
C ILE A 329 -29.95 10.55 27.13
N ALA A 330 -29.11 9.51 27.18
CA ALA A 330 -29.24 8.31 26.37
C ALA A 330 -28.83 7.05 27.16
N GLY A 331 -29.56 5.96 26.94
CA GLY A 331 -29.25 4.64 27.48
C GLY A 331 -28.17 3.90 26.69
N GLN A 332 -27.96 2.63 27.03
CA GLN A 332 -27.13 1.74 26.23
C GLN A 332 -27.79 1.54 24.85
N ALA A 333 -26.97 1.58 23.80
CA ALA A 333 -27.37 1.27 22.44
C ALA A 333 -26.37 0.27 21.87
N ASP A 334 -26.85 -0.84 21.34
CA ASP A 334 -26.06 -2.00 20.89
C ASP A 334 -26.01 -2.14 19.35
N GLY A 335 -26.28 -1.05 18.64
CA GLY A 335 -26.39 -1.02 17.17
C GLY A 335 -27.73 -1.48 16.61
N THR A 336 -28.62 -2.10 17.41
CA THR A 336 -29.97 -2.51 16.94
C THR A 336 -31.05 -1.46 17.20
N SER A 337 -30.76 -0.49 18.07
CA SER A 337 -31.74 0.46 18.61
C SER A 337 -32.06 1.69 17.73
N GLY A 338 -31.64 1.71 16.46
CA GLY A 338 -31.78 2.87 15.56
C GLY A 338 -30.79 4.00 15.85
N LEU A 339 -30.20 4.03 17.06
CA LEU A 339 -29.07 4.87 17.44
C LEU A 339 -27.78 4.02 17.39
N ASP A 340 -27.05 4.09 16.28
CA ASP A 340 -25.82 3.32 16.05
C ASP A 340 -24.65 4.25 15.68
N ILE A 341 -24.18 5.00 16.67
CA ILE A 341 -23.14 6.02 16.52
C ILE A 341 -21.77 5.38 16.25
N TYR A 342 -21.49 4.25 16.89
CA TYR A 342 -20.13 3.71 17.03
C TYR A 342 -19.88 2.39 16.30
N ARG A 343 -20.91 1.59 15.97
CA ARG A 343 -20.78 0.30 15.27
C ARG A 343 -19.71 -0.63 15.88
N ASP A 344 -19.74 -0.80 17.20
CA ASP A 344 -18.77 -1.58 18.00
C ASP A 344 -17.34 -1.00 18.10
N GLN A 345 -17.14 0.28 17.72
CA GLN A 345 -15.83 0.93 17.72
C GLN A 345 -15.69 2.12 18.69
N GLY A 346 -16.63 2.32 19.60
CA GLY A 346 -16.70 3.50 20.49
C GLY A 346 -15.57 3.62 21.51
N THR A 347 -14.74 2.58 21.70
CA THR A 347 -13.45 2.71 22.42
C THR A 347 -12.38 3.37 21.56
N TYR A 348 -12.48 3.27 20.23
CA TYR A 348 -11.56 3.83 19.25
C TYR A 348 -12.00 5.21 18.73
N ASN A 349 -13.28 5.38 18.39
CA ASN A 349 -13.84 6.59 17.78
C ASN A 349 -14.94 7.22 18.64
N SER A 350 -14.57 7.97 19.67
CA SER A 350 -15.54 8.75 20.44
C SER A 350 -15.02 10.15 20.67
N ILE A 351 -15.81 11.15 20.27
CA ILE A 351 -15.52 12.55 20.54
C ILE A 351 -16.81 13.32 20.71
N LEU A 352 -16.80 14.31 21.61
CA LEU A 352 -17.94 15.16 21.91
C LEU A 352 -17.58 16.63 21.73
N SER A 353 -18.52 17.43 21.23
CA SER A 353 -18.34 18.87 21.16
C SER A 353 -19.66 19.61 21.36
N VAL A 354 -19.72 20.54 22.31
CA VAL A 354 -20.90 21.39 22.50
C VAL A 354 -20.87 22.50 21.46
N VAL A 355 -22.00 22.74 20.78
CA VAL A 355 -22.09 23.77 19.76
C VAL A 355 -21.94 25.16 20.38
N PRO A 356 -21.01 26.02 19.90
CA PRO A 356 -20.83 27.36 20.44
C PRO A 356 -22.11 28.19 20.38
N ASN A 357 -22.42 28.86 21.50
CA ASN A 357 -23.63 29.68 21.69
C ASN A 357 -24.95 28.91 21.74
N ASP A 358 -24.92 27.58 21.66
CA ASP A 358 -26.05 26.72 21.94
C ASP A 358 -25.64 25.60 22.91
N ASN A 359 -25.77 25.89 24.20
CA ASN A 359 -25.41 24.95 25.24
C ASN A 359 -26.31 23.70 25.25
N GLU A 360 -27.43 23.70 24.53
CA GLU A 360 -28.40 22.59 24.52
C GLU A 360 -28.20 21.63 23.34
N ARG A 361 -27.27 21.96 22.44
CA ARG A 361 -26.90 21.16 21.27
C ARG A 361 -25.50 20.57 21.40
N LEU A 362 -25.40 19.27 21.15
CA LEU A 362 -24.17 18.49 21.23
C LEU A 362 -23.91 17.81 19.88
N LEU A 363 -22.69 17.91 19.38
CA LEU A 363 -22.18 17.06 18.31
C LEU A 363 -21.45 15.86 18.89
N ILE A 364 -21.67 14.69 18.29
CA ILE A 364 -21.07 13.42 18.66
C ILE A 364 -20.38 12.86 17.43
N GLY A 365 -19.08 12.63 17.53
CA GLY A 365 -18.33 11.87 16.53
C GLY A 365 -18.24 10.39 16.92
N GLY A 366 -18.53 9.53 15.96
CA GLY A 366 -18.20 8.11 15.97
C GLY A 366 -17.79 7.69 14.56
N ILE A 367 -18.51 6.74 13.98
CA ILE A 367 -18.38 6.43 12.55
C ILE A 367 -18.84 7.62 11.70
N ASP A 368 -19.99 8.19 12.06
CA ASP A 368 -20.54 9.38 11.43
C ASP A 368 -20.67 10.51 12.47
N ILE A 369 -20.96 11.72 12.02
CA ILE A 369 -21.33 12.84 12.89
C ILE A 369 -22.82 12.75 13.20
N TRP A 370 -23.13 12.79 14.49
CA TRP A 370 -24.48 12.87 15.01
C TRP A 370 -24.67 14.17 15.77
N ASP A 371 -25.89 14.68 15.77
CA ASP A 371 -26.31 15.71 16.70
C ASP A 371 -27.23 15.15 17.79
N TRP A 372 -27.26 15.87 18.90
CA TRP A 372 -28.28 15.75 19.92
C TRP A 372 -28.76 17.14 20.30
N ASN A 373 -30.08 17.33 20.28
CA ASN A 373 -30.71 18.59 20.66
C ASN A 373 -31.67 18.36 21.83
N GLN A 374 -31.52 19.14 22.90
CA GLN A 374 -32.47 19.12 24.01
C GLN A 374 -33.84 19.65 23.55
N THR A 375 -34.90 18.95 23.95
CA THR A 375 -36.29 19.36 23.72
C THR A 375 -37.07 19.58 25.01
N THR A 376 -36.60 19.01 26.13
CA THR A 376 -37.20 19.17 27.46
C THR A 376 -36.11 19.36 28.51
N SER A 377 -36.33 20.26 29.47
CA SER A 377 -35.34 20.62 30.50
C SER A 377 -35.49 19.87 31.83
N ASN A 378 -36.63 19.25 32.10
CA ASN A 378 -36.84 18.44 33.31
C ASN A 378 -37.91 17.32 33.12
N PRO A 379 -37.52 16.03 33.08
CA PRO A 379 -36.14 15.57 33.01
C PRO A 379 -35.47 16.07 31.71
N VAL A 380 -34.15 16.20 31.72
CA VAL A 380 -33.42 16.57 30.51
C VAL A 380 -33.62 15.49 29.45
N TYR A 381 -34.18 15.87 28.31
CA TYR A 381 -34.49 14.95 27.22
C TYR A 381 -34.30 15.67 25.87
N GLY A 382 -33.95 14.91 24.83
CA GLY A 382 -33.63 15.43 23.52
C GLY A 382 -33.75 14.38 22.42
N GLY A 383 -33.54 14.81 21.17
CA GLY A 383 -33.57 13.96 19.98
C GLY A 383 -32.19 13.89 19.31
N PHE A 384 -31.90 12.74 18.70
CA PHE A 384 -30.69 12.51 17.91
C PHE A 384 -31.00 12.58 16.41
N SER A 385 -30.10 13.14 15.62
CA SER A 385 -30.09 12.98 14.17
C SER A 385 -28.67 12.74 13.65
N GLN A 386 -28.56 11.95 12.58
CA GLN A 386 -27.30 11.72 11.89
C GLN A 386 -27.10 12.82 10.84
N LEU A 387 -25.96 13.52 10.89
CA LEU A 387 -25.65 14.65 10.02
C LEU A 387 -24.76 14.27 8.83
N SER A 388 -23.96 13.21 8.96
CA SER A 388 -23.03 12.79 7.92
C SER A 388 -23.17 11.33 7.52
N TYR A 389 -22.64 11.00 6.35
CA TYR A 389 -22.54 9.64 5.82
C TYR A 389 -21.14 9.41 5.23
N TRP A 390 -20.33 8.59 5.91
CA TRP A 390 -18.93 8.34 5.51
C TRP A 390 -18.76 7.71 4.12
N PHE A 391 -19.77 7.00 3.63
CA PHE A 391 -19.75 6.36 2.31
C PHE A 391 -20.23 7.29 1.18
N SER A 392 -20.68 8.51 1.51
CA SER A 392 -21.06 9.50 0.50
C SER A 392 -19.85 9.94 -0.32
N ASN A 393 -20.09 10.48 -1.52
CA ASN A 393 -19.00 11.03 -2.32
C ASN A 393 -18.34 12.20 -1.57
N PRO A 394 -17.00 12.32 -1.55
CA PRO A 394 -16.30 13.43 -0.87
C PRO A 394 -16.69 14.84 -1.29
N THR A 395 -17.38 15.02 -2.43
CA THR A 395 -17.93 16.32 -2.85
C THR A 395 -19.32 16.63 -2.29
N SER A 396 -19.94 15.69 -1.55
CA SER A 396 -21.24 15.88 -0.89
C SER A 396 -21.08 16.72 0.37
N ASP A 397 -22.05 17.58 0.65
CA ASP A 397 -22.15 18.36 1.89
C ASP A 397 -22.40 17.50 3.13
N GLU A 398 -22.95 16.29 2.98
CA GLU A 398 -23.11 15.31 4.05
C GLU A 398 -21.89 14.39 4.25
N TYR A 399 -20.78 14.59 3.51
CA TYR A 399 -19.61 13.73 3.63
C TYR A 399 -18.71 14.16 4.80
N VAL A 400 -18.52 13.23 5.73
CA VAL A 400 -17.44 13.23 6.71
C VAL A 400 -16.87 11.84 6.74
N HIS A 401 -15.55 11.70 6.59
CA HIS A 401 -14.90 10.39 6.65
C HIS A 401 -15.18 9.69 7.99
N ALA A 402 -15.15 8.35 7.97
CA ALA A 402 -15.33 7.53 9.15
C ALA A 402 -14.26 7.79 10.22
N ASP A 403 -14.56 7.36 11.45
CA ASP A 403 -13.69 7.36 12.61
C ASP A 403 -13.25 8.75 13.06
N ASN A 404 -14.17 9.44 13.74
CA ASN A 404 -13.97 10.82 14.18
C ASN A 404 -13.30 10.87 15.56
N HIS A 405 -12.17 11.58 15.64
CA HIS A 405 -11.31 11.64 16.84
C HIS A 405 -11.22 13.03 17.46
N GLU A 406 -11.45 14.10 16.68
CA GLU A 406 -11.23 15.48 17.14
C GLU A 406 -12.27 16.44 16.58
N MET A 407 -12.69 17.42 17.40
CA MET A 407 -13.63 18.48 17.03
C MET A 407 -13.22 19.79 17.69
N LYS A 408 -12.82 20.77 16.89
CA LYS A 408 -12.39 22.09 17.37
C LYS A 408 -13.13 23.22 16.69
N TRP A 409 -13.51 24.21 17.47
CA TRP A 409 -14.20 25.41 17.01
C TRP A 409 -13.24 26.59 16.98
N ASP A 410 -13.24 27.37 15.90
CA ASP A 410 -12.57 28.67 15.89
C ASP A 410 -13.43 29.78 16.53
N ASN A 411 -12.86 30.97 16.68
CA ASN A 411 -13.56 32.12 17.27
C ASN A 411 -14.69 32.69 16.40
N THR A 412 -14.83 32.21 15.15
CA THR A 412 -15.95 32.52 14.26
C THR A 412 -16.99 31.40 14.20
N ASN A 413 -16.84 30.37 15.04
CA ASN A 413 -17.69 29.18 15.12
C ASN A 413 -17.64 28.30 13.87
N ARG A 414 -16.53 28.30 13.12
CA ARG A 414 -16.23 27.26 12.14
C ARG A 414 -15.72 26.02 12.86
N LEU A 415 -16.21 24.86 12.46
CA LEU A 415 -15.84 23.56 13.01
C LEU A 415 -14.76 22.90 12.15
N TYR A 416 -13.76 22.35 12.81
CA TYR A 416 -12.73 21.49 12.22
C TYR A 416 -12.84 20.10 12.84
N LEU A 417 -12.81 19.08 11.99
CA LEU A 417 -12.95 17.68 12.32
C LEU A 417 -11.62 16.97 12.02
N GLY A 418 -11.16 16.13 12.93
CA GLY A 418 -10.05 15.19 12.70
C GLY A 418 -10.57 13.76 12.68
N ASN A 419 -10.27 13.02 11.61
CA ASN A 419 -10.71 11.63 11.43
C ASN A 419 -9.67 10.79 10.65
N ASP A 420 -9.99 9.55 10.30
CA ASP A 420 -9.10 8.64 9.56
C ASP A 420 -8.87 9.04 8.09
N GLY A 421 -9.66 9.98 7.57
CA GLY A 421 -9.47 10.59 6.24
C GLY A 421 -8.78 11.95 6.25
N GLY A 422 -8.38 12.46 7.43
CA GLY A 422 -7.72 13.75 7.60
C GLY A 422 -8.59 14.82 8.24
N ILE A 423 -8.66 15.98 7.59
CA ILE A 423 -9.34 17.19 8.07
C ILE A 423 -10.67 17.37 7.34
N GLY A 424 -11.75 17.43 8.10
CA GLY A 424 -13.07 17.88 7.64
C GLY A 424 -13.40 19.27 8.20
N ILE A 425 -14.26 20.02 7.51
CA ILE A 425 -14.64 21.38 7.91
C ILE A 425 -16.13 21.59 7.73
N SER A 426 -16.75 22.27 8.70
CA SER A 426 -18.08 22.87 8.57
C SER A 426 -18.03 24.37 8.86
N GLU A 427 -18.67 25.17 8.00
CA GLU A 427 -18.75 26.64 8.13
C GLU A 427 -20.05 27.10 8.82
N ASP A 428 -20.95 26.17 9.12
CA ASP A 428 -22.34 26.43 9.46
C ASP A 428 -22.82 25.63 10.69
N PHE A 429 -21.95 25.48 11.69
CA PHE A 429 -22.26 24.80 12.96
C PHE A 429 -22.53 23.29 12.85
N GLY A 430 -21.95 22.63 11.84
CA GLY A 430 -22.06 21.19 11.63
C GLY A 430 -23.26 20.79 10.78
N GLU A 431 -23.81 21.68 9.94
CA GLU A 431 -24.91 21.35 9.02
C GLU A 431 -24.38 20.80 7.69
N THR A 432 -23.29 21.38 7.16
CA THR A 432 -22.62 20.93 5.93
C THR A 432 -21.12 20.79 6.13
N PHE A 433 -20.50 19.87 5.39
CA PHE A 433 -19.12 19.45 5.55
C PHE A 433 -18.37 19.40 4.21
N TYR A 434 -17.05 19.58 4.26
CA TYR A 434 -16.14 19.31 3.15
C TYR A 434 -14.73 18.94 3.63
N PRO A 435 -13.99 18.10 2.88
CA PRO A 435 -12.60 17.76 3.21
C PRO A 435 -11.63 18.92 2.92
N ALA A 436 -10.59 19.07 3.75
CA ALA A 436 -9.62 20.17 3.69
C ALA A 436 -8.16 19.69 3.79
N ASN A 437 -7.81 18.70 2.95
CA ASN A 437 -6.56 17.94 3.05
C ASN A 437 -5.43 18.43 2.13
N ARG A 438 -5.54 19.61 1.51
CA ARG A 438 -4.57 20.04 0.49
C ARG A 438 -3.16 20.21 1.07
N GLY A 439 -2.20 19.38 0.69
CA GLY A 439 -0.84 19.35 1.24
C GLY A 439 -0.71 18.67 2.61
N TYR A 440 -1.80 18.10 3.15
CA TYR A 440 -1.82 17.39 4.43
C TYR A 440 -1.55 15.89 4.22
N ASN A 441 -0.33 15.57 3.83
CA ASN A 441 0.06 14.21 3.50
C ASN A 441 0.37 13.38 4.76
N VAL A 442 -0.68 12.80 5.35
CA VAL A 442 -0.58 11.85 6.48
C VAL A 442 -1.13 10.46 6.15
N THR A 443 -1.29 10.14 4.86
CA THR A 443 -1.82 8.86 4.40
C THR A 443 -0.90 7.71 4.75
N GLN A 444 -1.50 6.58 5.13
CA GLN A 444 -0.84 5.40 5.66
C GLN A 444 -0.91 4.24 4.67
N PHE A 445 0.14 4.05 3.86
CA PHE A 445 0.20 2.97 2.87
C PHE A 445 0.70 1.65 3.48
N TYR A 446 -0.02 0.58 3.16
CA TYR A 446 0.33 -0.81 3.46
C TYR A 446 1.30 -1.36 2.41
N GLY A 447 0.90 -1.25 1.15
CA GLY A 447 1.69 -1.66 0.00
C GLY A 447 1.54 -0.71 -1.19
N ILE A 448 2.41 -0.86 -2.19
CA ILE A 448 2.56 0.04 -3.34
C ILE A 448 2.74 -0.71 -4.66
N ALA A 449 2.39 -0.03 -5.75
CA ALA A 449 2.67 -0.47 -7.11
C ALA A 449 3.05 0.70 -8.02
N MET A 450 3.76 0.38 -9.10
CA MET A 450 4.10 1.31 -10.17
C MET A 450 3.95 0.65 -11.53
N ASP A 451 3.68 1.45 -12.55
CA ASP A 451 3.71 1.01 -13.93
C ASP A 451 5.03 1.38 -14.64
N LYS A 452 5.13 0.96 -15.90
CA LYS A 452 6.26 1.25 -16.79
C LYS A 452 6.46 2.74 -17.10
N ASP A 453 5.44 3.58 -16.88
CA ASP A 453 5.40 5.01 -17.18
C ASP A 453 5.61 5.89 -15.93
N GLY A 454 5.68 5.27 -14.75
CA GLY A 454 5.84 5.93 -13.45
C GLY A 454 4.54 6.31 -12.75
N ARG A 455 3.37 5.87 -13.25
CA ARG A 455 2.11 5.99 -12.49
C ARG A 455 2.21 5.11 -11.26
N VAL A 456 1.59 5.55 -10.17
CA VAL A 456 1.71 4.88 -8.87
C VAL A 456 0.34 4.57 -8.27
N MET A 457 0.29 3.49 -7.50
CA MET A 457 -0.88 3.04 -6.77
C MET A 457 -0.44 2.55 -5.39
N GLY A 458 -1.33 2.61 -4.40
CA GLY A 458 -1.06 2.06 -3.07
C GLY A 458 -2.33 1.73 -2.32
N GLY A 459 -2.31 0.66 -1.53
CA GLY A 459 -3.37 0.36 -0.58
C GLY A 459 -3.14 1.10 0.73
N ALA A 460 -4.16 1.83 1.20
CA ALA A 460 -4.08 2.66 2.39
C ALA A 460 -5.07 2.21 3.47
N GLN A 461 -4.66 2.41 4.73
CA GLN A 461 -5.51 2.31 5.92
C GLN A 461 -6.72 3.23 5.79
N ASP A 462 -7.93 2.68 5.90
CA ASP A 462 -9.24 3.34 5.91
C ASP A 462 -9.57 4.25 4.70
N ASN A 463 -8.62 4.45 3.78
CA ASN A 463 -8.70 5.35 2.63
C ASN A 463 -8.69 4.59 1.29
N GLY A 464 -8.86 3.27 1.32
CA GLY A 464 -8.96 2.43 0.14
C GLY A 464 -7.65 2.24 -0.61
N THR A 465 -7.76 1.82 -1.85
CA THR A 465 -6.64 1.79 -2.80
C THR A 465 -6.63 3.07 -3.62
N LEU A 466 -5.53 3.79 -3.54
CA LEU A 466 -5.34 5.10 -4.16
C LEU A 466 -4.46 4.98 -5.40
N TYR A 467 -4.83 5.68 -6.47
CA TYR A 467 -4.12 5.68 -7.76
C TYR A 467 -3.80 7.11 -8.21
N ASN A 468 -2.56 7.32 -8.66
CA ASN A 468 -2.11 8.57 -9.26
C ASN A 468 -1.66 8.31 -10.71
N PRO A 469 -2.51 8.67 -11.69
CA PRO A 469 -2.19 8.57 -13.11
C PRO A 469 -1.28 9.68 -13.63
N HIS A 470 -0.93 10.67 -12.79
CA HIS A 470 -0.14 11.86 -13.13
C HIS A 470 -0.73 12.74 -14.24
N VAL A 471 -2.06 12.83 -14.30
CA VAL A 471 -2.79 13.63 -15.31
C VAL A 471 -3.61 14.78 -14.73
N PHE A 472 -3.59 14.96 -13.40
CA PHE A 472 -4.35 16.00 -12.72
C PHE A 472 -3.55 17.31 -12.59
N ASN A 473 -4.24 18.39 -12.18
CA ASN A 473 -3.63 19.72 -12.03
C ASN A 473 -2.50 19.74 -10.99
N SER A 474 -2.55 18.85 -9.99
CA SER A 474 -1.42 18.57 -9.12
C SER A 474 -0.81 17.24 -9.52
N TRP A 475 0.53 17.20 -9.60
CA TRP A 475 1.27 15.96 -9.80
C TRP A 475 1.06 14.97 -8.66
N GLN A 476 0.72 15.47 -7.46
CA GLN A 476 0.55 14.70 -6.24
C GLN A 476 -0.90 14.31 -5.94
N ASN A 477 -1.82 14.52 -6.88
CA ASN A 477 -3.24 14.22 -6.67
C ASN A 477 -3.53 12.73 -6.92
N PHE A 478 -4.19 12.08 -5.96
CA PHE A 478 -4.65 10.70 -6.08
C PHE A 478 -6.17 10.64 -6.15
N ILE A 479 -6.66 9.56 -6.76
CA ILE A 479 -8.06 9.15 -6.73
C ILE A 479 -8.18 7.80 -6.02
N GLU A 480 -9.27 7.61 -5.27
CA GLU A 480 -9.65 6.31 -4.76
C GLU A 480 -10.24 5.47 -5.90
N VAL A 481 -9.71 4.26 -6.10
CA VAL A 481 -10.19 3.32 -7.13
C VAL A 481 -10.90 2.10 -6.53
N SER A 482 -10.74 1.87 -5.22
CA SER A 482 -11.42 0.83 -4.44
C SER A 482 -11.47 1.29 -2.99
N GLY A 483 -12.63 1.23 -2.32
CA GLY A 483 -12.77 1.68 -0.92
C GLY A 483 -12.41 0.63 0.14
N GLY A 484 -12.62 0.96 1.41
CA GLY A 484 -12.27 0.13 2.58
C GLY A 484 -10.80 0.26 3.00
N ASP A 485 -10.22 -0.76 3.63
CA ASP A 485 -8.77 -0.87 3.79
C ASP A 485 -8.14 -1.46 2.53
N GLY A 486 -7.28 -0.70 1.84
CA GLY A 486 -6.48 -1.21 0.74
C GLY A 486 -5.17 -1.83 1.24
N PHE A 487 -4.80 -3.02 0.75
CA PHE A 487 -3.51 -3.66 1.05
C PHE A 487 -2.62 -3.74 -0.19
N GLU A 488 -2.09 -4.91 -0.54
CA GLU A 488 -1.34 -5.11 -1.76
C GLU A 488 -2.17 -4.67 -2.97
N CYS A 489 -1.49 -4.08 -3.94
CA CYS A 489 -2.07 -3.64 -5.19
C CYS A 489 -1.03 -3.83 -6.30
N GLU A 490 -1.48 -3.88 -7.55
CA GLU A 490 -0.56 -4.02 -8.70
C GLU A 490 -1.08 -3.23 -9.90
N ILE A 491 -0.16 -2.63 -10.65
CA ILE A 491 -0.41 -2.08 -11.99
C ILE A 491 0.33 -2.95 -12.98
N SER A 492 -0.37 -3.49 -13.98
CA SER A 492 0.30 -4.32 -15.00
C SER A 492 1.32 -3.49 -15.77
N PHE A 493 2.55 -4.01 -15.82
CA PHE A 493 3.63 -3.46 -16.62
C PHE A 493 3.32 -3.58 -18.12
N PHE A 494 2.77 -4.72 -18.57
CA PHE A 494 2.44 -4.90 -19.99
C PHE A 494 1.26 -4.05 -20.45
N ASN A 495 0.27 -3.87 -19.59
CA ASN A 495 -0.92 -3.10 -19.90
C ASN A 495 -1.34 -2.25 -18.69
N PRO A 496 -0.84 -0.99 -18.59
CA PRO A 496 -1.15 -0.10 -17.47
C PRO A 496 -2.63 0.28 -17.29
N ARG A 497 -3.53 -0.20 -18.15
CA ARG A 497 -4.98 -0.13 -17.93
C ARG A 497 -5.46 -1.13 -16.89
N VAL A 498 -4.69 -2.20 -16.66
CA VAL A 498 -5.07 -3.31 -15.78
C VAL A 498 -4.53 -3.04 -14.38
N LEU A 499 -5.44 -2.88 -13.42
CA LEU A 499 -5.14 -2.63 -12.02
C LEU A 499 -5.66 -3.79 -11.16
N PHE A 500 -4.97 -4.08 -10.07
CA PHE A 500 -5.40 -5.02 -9.05
C PHE A 500 -5.46 -4.31 -7.70
N SER A 501 -6.54 -4.54 -6.96
CA SER A 501 -6.72 -4.05 -5.60
C SER A 501 -7.14 -5.19 -4.70
N THR A 502 -6.77 -5.08 -3.44
CA THR A 502 -7.22 -6.01 -2.40
C THR A 502 -7.98 -5.29 -1.30
N LEU A 503 -8.78 -6.08 -0.61
CA LEU A 503 -9.46 -5.75 0.63
C LEU A 503 -9.15 -6.84 1.66
N TYR A 504 -9.69 -6.71 2.86
CA TYR A 504 -9.47 -7.68 3.91
C TYR A 504 -9.95 -9.09 3.55
N PHE A 505 -9.39 -10.09 4.23
CA PHE A 505 -9.89 -11.46 4.21
C PHE A 505 -9.82 -12.14 2.83
N GLY A 506 -8.72 -11.93 2.11
CA GLY A 506 -8.46 -12.59 0.83
C GLY A 506 -9.28 -12.05 -0.34
N ALA A 507 -9.90 -10.88 -0.19
CA ALA A 507 -10.61 -10.23 -1.28
C ALA A 507 -9.62 -9.61 -2.26
N LEU A 508 -9.65 -10.09 -3.51
CA LEU A 508 -8.86 -9.59 -4.62
C LEU A 508 -9.79 -9.21 -5.76
N SER A 509 -9.56 -8.05 -6.36
CA SER A 509 -10.31 -7.53 -7.50
C SER A 509 -9.36 -7.07 -8.60
N ARG A 510 -9.85 -7.09 -9.85
CA ARG A 510 -9.13 -6.58 -11.02
C ARG A 510 -9.98 -5.64 -11.86
N SER A 511 -9.34 -4.64 -12.45
CA SER A 511 -9.89 -3.68 -13.41
C SER A 511 -9.21 -3.84 -14.76
N ALA A 512 -9.91 -3.53 -15.87
CA ALA A 512 -9.35 -3.48 -17.23
C ALA A 512 -9.32 -2.04 -17.81
N ASP A 513 -9.69 -1.05 -17.00
CA ASP A 513 -10.05 0.30 -17.43
C ASP A 513 -9.52 1.37 -16.47
N PHE A 514 -8.26 1.28 -16.04
CA PHE A 514 -7.61 2.26 -15.15
C PHE A 514 -8.33 2.47 -13.82
N GLY A 515 -9.03 1.44 -13.33
CA GLY A 515 -9.73 1.48 -12.06
C GLY A 515 -11.12 2.14 -12.12
N PHE A 516 -11.67 2.43 -13.30
CA PHE A 516 -13.07 2.91 -13.41
C PHE A 516 -14.06 1.85 -12.95
N SER A 517 -13.78 0.57 -13.19
CA SER A 517 -14.58 -0.54 -12.72
C SER A 517 -13.73 -1.73 -12.27
N PHE A 518 -14.13 -2.36 -11.17
CA PHE A 518 -13.50 -3.56 -10.62
C PHE A 518 -14.44 -4.74 -10.66
N SER A 519 -13.86 -5.92 -10.85
CA SER A 519 -14.54 -7.22 -10.76
C SER A 519 -13.75 -8.14 -9.85
N SER A 520 -14.45 -8.99 -9.09
CA SER A 520 -13.80 -9.95 -8.19
C SER A 520 -12.88 -10.89 -8.99
N PHE A 521 -11.69 -11.14 -8.45
CA PHE A 521 -10.67 -12.01 -9.01
C PHE A 521 -10.08 -12.93 -7.94
N THR A 522 -10.91 -13.80 -7.36
CA THR A 522 -10.48 -14.74 -6.33
C THR A 522 -10.43 -16.19 -6.85
N PRO A 523 -9.71 -17.09 -6.17
CA PRO A 523 -9.64 -18.50 -6.54
C PRO A 523 -11.01 -19.20 -6.60
N SER A 524 -11.30 -19.83 -7.74
CA SER A 524 -12.49 -20.66 -7.96
C SER A 524 -12.10 -22.14 -8.16
N LEU A 525 -12.13 -22.93 -7.07
CA LEU A 525 -11.79 -24.34 -7.12
C LEU A 525 -13.03 -25.25 -7.17
N PRO A 526 -13.01 -26.36 -7.95
CA PRO A 526 -14.12 -27.30 -8.03
C PRO A 526 -14.50 -27.87 -6.65
N GLY A 527 -15.74 -27.66 -6.20
CA GLY A 527 -16.27 -28.24 -4.97
C GLY A 527 -15.95 -27.51 -3.67
N THR A 528 -15.33 -26.33 -3.72
CA THR A 528 -15.06 -25.49 -2.56
C THR A 528 -15.57 -24.07 -2.78
N THR A 529 -16.14 -23.45 -1.76
CA THR A 529 -16.45 -22.02 -1.75
C THR A 529 -15.27 -21.25 -1.17
N TRP A 530 -14.78 -20.21 -1.87
CA TRP A 530 -13.86 -19.23 -1.28
C TRP A 530 -14.56 -18.56 -0.09
N SER A 531 -14.08 -18.79 1.13
CA SER A 531 -14.66 -18.21 2.34
C SER A 531 -13.73 -17.16 2.93
N SER A 532 -14.10 -15.89 2.80
CA SER A 532 -13.33 -14.75 3.30
C SER A 532 -12.93 -14.91 4.78
N MET A 533 -13.85 -15.37 5.64
CA MET A 533 -13.67 -15.50 7.10
C MET A 533 -12.64 -16.54 7.60
N THR A 534 -11.74 -17.03 6.74
CA THR A 534 -10.61 -17.91 7.13
C THR A 534 -9.26 -17.38 6.69
N HIS A 535 -9.24 -16.20 6.05
CA HIS A 535 -8.05 -15.56 5.52
C HIS A 535 -7.56 -14.45 6.46
N ALA A 536 -6.31 -14.03 6.29
CA ALA A 536 -5.72 -12.94 7.06
C ALA A 536 -6.47 -11.62 6.79
N PHE A 537 -6.43 -10.71 7.74
CA PHE A 537 -6.93 -9.35 7.54
C PHE A 537 -6.18 -8.66 6.40
N HIS A 538 -4.85 -8.73 6.37
CA HIS A 538 -4.04 -8.19 5.28
C HIS A 538 -3.92 -9.20 4.13
N THR A 539 -4.27 -8.80 2.91
CA THR A 539 -4.36 -9.70 1.75
C THR A 539 -3.15 -9.58 0.84
N GLU A 540 -2.19 -10.51 1.02
CA GLU A 540 -0.92 -10.53 0.29
C GLU A 540 -1.04 -11.19 -1.10
N PHE A 541 -0.61 -10.49 -2.15
CA PHE A 541 -0.40 -11.07 -3.48
C PHE A 541 0.72 -10.36 -4.24
N VAL A 542 1.23 -11.00 -5.29
CA VAL A 542 2.19 -10.39 -6.23
C VAL A 542 1.83 -10.72 -7.67
N LEU A 543 2.08 -9.77 -8.57
CA LEU A 543 2.00 -9.95 -10.02
C LEU A 543 3.41 -9.97 -10.63
N ALA A 544 3.80 -11.11 -11.18
CA ALA A 544 5.02 -11.25 -11.97
C ALA A 544 4.69 -11.27 -13.46
N GLU A 545 5.40 -10.45 -14.23
CA GLU A 545 5.24 -10.31 -15.69
C GLU A 545 6.59 -10.41 -16.38
N TYR A 546 6.69 -11.28 -17.39
CA TYR A 546 7.92 -11.50 -18.14
C TYR A 546 7.68 -11.82 -19.62
N PHE A 547 8.65 -11.45 -20.45
CA PHE A 547 8.67 -11.75 -21.86
C PHE A 547 9.50 -13.02 -22.12
N ASP A 548 8.82 -14.13 -22.37
CA ASP A 548 9.42 -15.43 -22.62
C ASP A 548 9.33 -15.82 -24.10
N GLU A 549 10.46 -15.72 -24.80
CA GLU A 549 10.59 -16.16 -26.21
C GLU A 549 10.39 -17.67 -26.41
N ASN A 550 10.44 -18.47 -25.33
CA ASN A 550 10.20 -19.91 -25.38
C ASN A 550 8.77 -20.28 -24.95
N SER A 551 7.90 -19.28 -24.78
CA SER A 551 6.51 -19.50 -24.37
C SER A 551 5.83 -20.53 -25.28
N ARG A 552 5.09 -21.45 -24.66
CA ARG A 552 4.26 -22.43 -25.37
C ARG A 552 2.83 -21.96 -25.59
N ASP A 553 2.47 -20.77 -25.11
CA ASP A 553 1.20 -20.16 -25.42
C ASP A 553 1.20 -19.62 -26.84
N SER A 554 0.06 -19.77 -27.52
CA SER A 554 -0.10 -19.28 -28.88
C SER A 554 -1.53 -18.83 -29.13
N VAL A 555 -1.67 -17.88 -30.05
CA VAL A 555 -2.94 -17.33 -30.50
C VAL A 555 -3.15 -17.69 -31.96
N THR A 556 -4.33 -18.20 -32.26
CA THR A 556 -4.74 -18.44 -33.65
C THR A 556 -5.12 -17.12 -34.30
N PHE A 557 -4.36 -16.69 -35.30
CA PHE A 557 -4.68 -15.51 -36.10
C PHE A 557 -5.45 -15.89 -37.37
N PHE A 558 -6.59 -15.23 -37.57
CA PHE A 558 -7.42 -15.33 -38.77
C PHE A 558 -7.26 -14.05 -39.61
N PRO A 559 -6.65 -14.11 -40.80
CA PRO A 559 -6.49 -12.94 -41.65
C PRO A 559 -7.85 -12.39 -42.10
N ARG A 560 -7.96 -11.06 -42.18
CA ARG A 560 -9.13 -10.33 -42.73
C ARG A 560 -8.84 -9.63 -44.07
N LYS A 561 -7.66 -9.91 -44.63
CA LYS A 561 -7.14 -9.47 -45.92
C LYS A 561 -5.91 -10.31 -46.25
N ASP A 562 -5.46 -10.26 -47.49
CA ASP A 562 -4.18 -10.83 -47.87
C ASP A 562 -3.01 -10.13 -47.14
N TYR A 563 -2.02 -10.92 -46.74
CA TYR A 563 -0.75 -10.43 -46.19
C TYR A 563 0.41 -11.07 -46.93
N ASN A 564 1.43 -10.29 -47.27
CA ASN A 564 2.67 -10.81 -47.85
C ASN A 564 3.63 -11.31 -46.77
N VAL A 565 4.73 -11.93 -47.17
CA VAL A 565 5.85 -12.23 -46.27
C VAL A 565 6.47 -10.91 -45.79
N ASN A 566 6.86 -10.85 -44.51
CA ASN A 566 7.42 -9.68 -43.82
C ASN A 566 6.44 -8.53 -43.55
N ASP A 567 5.15 -8.73 -43.77
CA ASP A 567 4.14 -7.78 -43.30
C ASP A 567 4.07 -7.85 -41.77
N VAL A 568 3.96 -6.68 -41.12
CA VAL A 568 3.70 -6.61 -39.68
C VAL A 568 2.19 -6.65 -39.46
N ILE A 569 1.73 -7.64 -38.71
CA ILE A 569 0.33 -7.78 -38.30
C ILE A 569 0.19 -7.58 -36.79
N LYS A 570 -0.97 -7.08 -36.37
CA LYS A 570 -1.34 -7.00 -34.96
C LYS A 570 -2.16 -8.22 -34.59
N VAL A 571 -1.68 -8.97 -33.62
CA VAL A 571 -2.31 -10.19 -33.10
C VAL A 571 -2.69 -9.92 -31.66
N SER A 572 -3.92 -10.23 -31.25
CA SER A 572 -4.28 -10.14 -29.85
C SER A 572 -3.40 -11.07 -29.03
N SER A 573 -2.74 -10.56 -27.99
CA SER A 573 -2.05 -11.39 -27.01
C SER A 573 -3.07 -11.79 -25.94
N MET A 574 -3.09 -13.08 -25.62
CA MET A 574 -3.94 -13.60 -24.56
C MET A 574 -3.49 -13.04 -23.22
N SER A 575 -2.19 -12.85 -23.00
CA SER A 575 -1.60 -12.48 -21.72
C SER A 575 -1.43 -10.98 -21.47
N THR A 576 -1.56 -10.10 -22.47
CA THR A 576 -1.49 -8.64 -22.22
C THR A 576 -2.88 -7.98 -22.19
N GLY A 577 -3.91 -8.68 -22.67
CA GLY A 577 -5.23 -8.08 -22.90
C GLY A 577 -5.23 -7.01 -24.02
N ASP A 578 -4.14 -6.90 -24.79
CA ASP A 578 -3.98 -5.99 -25.95
C ASP A 578 -3.38 -6.76 -27.15
N THR A 579 -2.66 -6.08 -28.03
CA THR A 579 -2.12 -6.60 -29.28
C THR A 579 -0.59 -6.61 -29.29
N MET A 580 -0.03 -7.69 -29.83
CA MET A 580 1.38 -7.86 -30.12
C MET A 580 1.63 -7.77 -31.63
N ASN A 581 2.82 -7.27 -32.00
CA ASN A 581 3.25 -7.24 -33.39
C ASN A 581 3.84 -8.59 -33.79
N TYR A 582 3.46 -9.11 -34.95
CA TYR A 582 4.03 -10.31 -35.55
C TYR A 582 4.44 -10.05 -36.99
N VAL A 583 5.64 -10.48 -37.36
CA VAL A 583 6.14 -10.40 -38.75
C VAL A 583 5.81 -11.71 -39.46
N THR A 584 4.99 -11.63 -40.50
CA THR A 584 4.54 -12.82 -41.24
C THR A 584 5.71 -13.56 -41.91
N ASN A 585 5.83 -14.86 -41.67
CA ASN A 585 6.86 -15.71 -42.29
C ASN A 585 6.41 -16.34 -43.62
N LYS A 586 5.14 -16.20 -43.98
CA LYS A 586 4.54 -16.70 -45.23
C LYS A 586 3.42 -15.75 -45.70
N LYS A 587 3.05 -15.86 -46.98
CA LYS A 587 1.87 -15.18 -47.51
C LYS A 587 0.60 -15.80 -46.90
N LEU A 588 -0.38 -14.97 -46.54
CA LEU A 588 -1.69 -15.36 -46.01
C LEU A 588 -2.78 -14.91 -46.97
N TYR A 589 -3.71 -15.80 -47.28
CA TYR A 589 -4.79 -15.56 -48.23
C TYR A 589 -6.16 -15.41 -47.54
N TYR A 590 -6.96 -14.46 -48.02
CA TYR A 590 -8.31 -14.17 -47.56
C TYR A 590 -9.21 -13.69 -48.70
N ASP A 591 -10.45 -14.17 -48.72
CA ASP A 591 -11.50 -13.63 -49.60
C ASP A 591 -12.65 -13.03 -48.79
N SER A 592 -13.03 -11.79 -49.11
CA SER A 592 -14.22 -11.16 -48.53
C SER A 592 -15.51 -11.82 -49.01
N VAL A 593 -15.48 -12.36 -50.23
CA VAL A 593 -16.61 -13.02 -50.90
C VAL A 593 -16.08 -14.22 -51.67
N VAL A 594 -16.65 -15.40 -51.41
CA VAL A 594 -16.39 -16.62 -52.18
C VAL A 594 -17.70 -17.06 -52.83
N ASN A 595 -17.69 -17.11 -54.16
CA ASN A 595 -18.81 -17.62 -54.96
C ASN A 595 -18.65 -19.11 -55.21
N TYR A 596 -19.77 -19.80 -55.35
CA TYR A 596 -19.77 -21.21 -55.73
C TYR A 596 -19.14 -21.45 -57.10
N ASP A 597 -18.49 -22.59 -57.26
CA ASP A 597 -18.00 -23.12 -58.53
C ASP A 597 -19.08 -24.02 -59.14
N PRO A 598 -19.68 -23.62 -60.29
CA PRO A 598 -20.70 -24.42 -60.94
C PRO A 598 -20.22 -25.84 -61.31
N SER A 599 -18.93 -26.04 -61.55
CA SER A 599 -18.37 -27.34 -61.93
C SER A 599 -18.30 -28.36 -60.78
N LEU A 600 -18.38 -27.89 -59.54
CA LEU A 600 -18.32 -28.73 -58.34
C LEU A 600 -19.69 -28.98 -57.71
N THR A 601 -20.72 -28.30 -58.21
CA THR A 601 -22.06 -28.34 -57.64
C THR A 601 -22.71 -29.69 -57.92
N VAL A 602 -23.31 -30.30 -56.90
CA VAL A 602 -23.98 -31.60 -57.02
C VAL A 602 -25.41 -31.51 -56.49
N ASN A 603 -26.31 -32.29 -57.07
CA ASN A 603 -27.65 -32.46 -56.50
C ASN A 603 -27.54 -33.22 -55.18
N SER A 604 -28.27 -32.76 -54.17
CA SER A 604 -28.36 -33.42 -52.88
C SER A 604 -29.74 -33.19 -52.26
N PHE A 605 -29.97 -33.72 -51.06
CA PHE A 605 -31.23 -33.61 -50.34
C PHE A 605 -31.02 -33.03 -48.94
N LYS A 606 -31.89 -32.10 -48.56
CA LYS A 606 -32.09 -31.71 -47.17
C LYS A 606 -33.19 -32.59 -46.61
N ILE A 607 -32.93 -33.22 -45.47
CA ILE A 607 -33.91 -34.09 -44.85
C ILE A 607 -34.13 -33.73 -43.39
N THR A 608 -35.27 -34.14 -42.85
CA THR A 608 -35.42 -34.38 -41.41
C THR A 608 -35.75 -35.86 -41.21
N THR A 609 -35.52 -36.39 -40.01
CA THR A 609 -35.87 -37.77 -39.68
C THR A 609 -36.87 -37.81 -38.54
N THR A 610 -37.60 -38.92 -38.42
CA THR A 610 -38.58 -39.10 -37.34
C THR A 610 -37.94 -39.05 -35.95
N THR A 611 -36.65 -39.33 -35.85
CA THR A 611 -35.86 -39.29 -34.61
C THR A 611 -35.06 -38.00 -34.43
N ASN A 612 -34.82 -37.22 -35.50
CA ASN A 612 -34.17 -35.91 -35.43
C ASN A 612 -34.86 -34.89 -36.36
N PRO A 613 -35.66 -33.96 -35.80
CA PRO A 613 -36.40 -32.98 -36.58
C PRO A 613 -35.53 -31.82 -37.13
N SER A 614 -34.23 -31.79 -36.86
CA SER A 614 -33.32 -30.77 -37.41
C SER A 614 -32.97 -31.08 -38.86
N VAL A 615 -32.86 -30.04 -39.70
CA VAL A 615 -32.49 -30.17 -41.11
C VAL A 615 -31.07 -30.72 -41.26
N GLN A 616 -30.94 -31.83 -41.97
CA GLN A 616 -29.66 -32.48 -42.28
C GLN A 616 -29.38 -32.37 -43.78
N PHE A 617 -28.17 -31.96 -44.13
CA PHE A 617 -27.71 -31.84 -45.51
C PHE A 617 -27.01 -33.13 -45.91
N LEU A 618 -27.67 -33.99 -46.69
CA LEU A 618 -27.13 -35.31 -47.01
C LEU A 618 -25.83 -35.26 -47.81
N GLY A 619 -25.55 -34.18 -48.54
CA GLY A 619 -24.28 -34.02 -49.25
C GLY A 619 -23.09 -33.73 -48.35
N GLU A 620 -23.29 -33.58 -47.03
CA GLU A 620 -22.23 -33.55 -46.01
C GLU A 620 -22.04 -34.90 -45.31
N LEU A 621 -22.94 -35.86 -45.57
CA LEU A 621 -23.07 -37.06 -44.77
C LEU A 621 -22.84 -38.30 -45.63
N ASN A 622 -22.11 -39.26 -45.07
CA ASN A 622 -22.06 -40.60 -45.65
C ASN A 622 -23.34 -41.33 -45.27
N TYR A 623 -24.20 -41.61 -46.25
CA TYR A 623 -25.43 -42.35 -46.03
C TYR A 623 -25.61 -43.49 -47.03
N THR A 624 -26.36 -44.51 -46.61
CA THR A 624 -26.75 -45.65 -47.46
C THR A 624 -28.24 -45.94 -47.29
N PHE A 625 -28.91 -46.40 -48.35
CA PHE A 625 -30.30 -46.84 -48.24
C PHE A 625 -30.39 -48.20 -47.54
N ILE A 626 -31.30 -48.31 -46.57
CA ILE A 626 -31.70 -49.58 -45.93
C ILE A 626 -33.03 -50.05 -46.54
N TYR A 627 -33.97 -49.12 -46.73
CA TYR A 627 -35.24 -49.35 -47.41
C TYR A 627 -35.57 -48.14 -48.27
N ASN A 628 -35.85 -48.35 -49.55
CA ASN A 628 -36.13 -47.30 -50.52
C ASN A 628 -37.54 -47.54 -51.12
N THR A 629 -38.33 -46.48 -51.19
CA THR A 629 -39.72 -46.45 -51.70
C THR A 629 -39.86 -46.60 -53.23
N GLY A 630 -38.76 -46.81 -53.95
CA GLY A 630 -38.73 -47.10 -55.39
C GLY A 630 -38.23 -45.96 -56.28
N SER A 631 -37.68 -44.90 -55.68
CA SER A 631 -37.02 -43.79 -56.38
C SER A 631 -35.50 -43.98 -56.35
N ASN A 632 -34.77 -43.49 -57.36
CA ASN A 632 -33.30 -43.44 -57.27
C ASN A 632 -32.81 -42.34 -56.30
N ASP A 633 -33.72 -41.46 -55.86
CA ASP A 633 -33.49 -40.29 -55.00
C ASP A 633 -34.14 -40.45 -53.62
N VAL A 634 -33.59 -39.76 -52.61
CA VAL A 634 -34.10 -39.81 -51.22
C VAL A 634 -35.49 -39.19 -51.12
N SER A 635 -36.43 -39.95 -50.60
CA SER A 635 -37.85 -39.59 -50.50
C SER A 635 -38.38 -39.75 -49.07
N VAL A 636 -39.48 -39.04 -48.77
CA VAL A 636 -40.16 -39.18 -47.47
C VAL A 636 -40.63 -40.62 -47.28
N GLY A 637 -40.32 -41.21 -46.12
CA GLY A 637 -40.61 -42.61 -45.80
C GLY A 637 -39.46 -43.58 -46.08
N ASP A 638 -38.40 -43.17 -46.78
CA ASP A 638 -37.20 -43.98 -46.93
C ASP A 638 -36.52 -44.20 -45.57
N THR A 639 -35.89 -45.37 -45.39
CA THR A 639 -35.02 -45.63 -44.25
C THR A 639 -33.58 -45.63 -44.72
N ILE A 640 -32.80 -44.66 -44.22
CA ILE A 640 -31.39 -44.49 -44.57
C ILE A 640 -30.51 -44.67 -43.33
N GLN A 641 -29.28 -45.12 -43.53
CA GLN A 641 -28.27 -45.23 -42.50
C GLN A 641 -27.37 -44.01 -42.57
N ILE A 642 -27.31 -43.20 -41.51
CA ILE A 642 -26.37 -42.06 -41.40
C ILE A 642 -25.42 -42.37 -40.25
N ASN A 643 -24.11 -42.37 -40.54
CA ASN A 643 -23.06 -42.68 -39.56
C ASN A 643 -23.31 -43.99 -38.77
N GLY A 644 -23.88 -44.99 -39.43
CA GLY A 644 -24.16 -46.30 -38.83
C GLY A 644 -25.54 -46.44 -38.17
N VAL A 645 -26.34 -45.37 -38.05
CA VAL A 645 -27.67 -45.39 -37.41
C VAL A 645 -28.78 -45.32 -38.45
N ALA A 646 -29.70 -46.28 -38.41
CA ALA A 646 -30.90 -46.31 -39.26
C ALA A 646 -31.91 -45.24 -38.83
N GLN A 647 -32.37 -44.42 -39.78
CA GLN A 647 -33.33 -43.35 -39.55
C GLN A 647 -34.35 -43.30 -40.68
N THR A 648 -35.61 -43.04 -40.34
CA THR A 648 -36.68 -42.86 -41.33
C THR A 648 -36.80 -41.39 -41.70
N VAL A 649 -36.74 -41.10 -42.99
CA VAL A 649 -36.84 -39.75 -43.56
C VAL A 649 -38.27 -39.23 -43.38
N ALA A 650 -38.40 -38.12 -42.64
CA ALA A 650 -39.67 -37.45 -42.35
C ALA A 650 -39.97 -36.31 -43.33
N THR A 651 -38.94 -35.59 -43.80
CA THR A 651 -39.04 -34.65 -44.93
C THR A 651 -37.84 -34.85 -45.85
N ALA A 652 -38.02 -34.61 -47.16
CA ALA A 652 -36.94 -34.62 -48.14
C ALA A 652 -37.16 -33.50 -49.15
N GLU A 653 -36.17 -32.64 -49.31
CA GLU A 653 -36.17 -31.52 -50.24
C GLU A 653 -34.89 -31.56 -51.09
N ALA A 654 -35.04 -31.67 -52.41
CA ALA A 654 -33.92 -31.60 -53.33
C ALA A 654 -33.31 -30.19 -53.36
N TYR A 655 -31.99 -30.08 -53.36
CA TYR A 655 -31.29 -28.81 -53.47
C TYR A 655 -29.95 -28.95 -54.20
N GLN A 656 -29.40 -27.82 -54.64
CA GLN A 656 -28.05 -27.74 -55.17
C GLN A 656 -27.06 -27.60 -54.03
N HIS A 657 -26.16 -28.57 -53.90
CA HIS A 657 -25.05 -28.54 -52.96
C HIS A 657 -23.85 -27.86 -53.59
N TYR A 658 -23.60 -26.63 -53.16
CA TYR A 658 -22.56 -25.76 -53.66
C TYR A 658 -21.22 -26.01 -52.97
N TYR A 659 -20.17 -25.87 -53.77
CA TYR A 659 -18.78 -25.88 -53.32
C TYR A 659 -18.01 -24.78 -54.02
N ALA A 660 -16.91 -24.33 -53.42
CA ALA A 660 -15.95 -23.45 -54.06
C ALA A 660 -14.53 -24.01 -53.92
N TRP A 661 -13.62 -23.57 -54.79
CA TRP A 661 -12.19 -23.84 -54.65
C TRP A 661 -11.47 -22.63 -54.05
N SER A 662 -10.59 -22.89 -53.11
CA SER A 662 -9.64 -21.88 -52.63
C SER A 662 -8.73 -21.42 -53.78
N PRO A 663 -8.48 -20.11 -53.92
CA PRO A 663 -7.47 -19.59 -54.85
C PRO A 663 -6.03 -19.84 -54.39
N HIS A 664 -5.83 -20.52 -53.24
CA HIS A 664 -4.51 -20.75 -52.66
C HIS A 664 -3.62 -21.65 -53.55
N PRO A 665 -2.49 -21.16 -54.09
CA PRO A 665 -1.75 -21.85 -55.16
C PRO A 665 -1.00 -23.11 -54.71
N VAL A 666 -0.70 -23.24 -53.40
CA VAL A 666 0.11 -24.35 -52.85
C VAL A 666 -0.71 -25.36 -52.04
N ASN A 667 -1.96 -25.03 -51.71
CA ASN A 667 -2.83 -25.82 -50.85
C ASN A 667 -4.30 -25.53 -51.19
N PRO A 668 -4.72 -25.78 -52.44
CA PRO A 668 -6.10 -25.59 -52.83
C PRO A 668 -6.97 -26.51 -51.98
N LYS A 669 -8.03 -25.96 -51.39
CA LYS A 669 -9.02 -26.71 -50.61
C LYS A 669 -10.40 -26.50 -51.19
N LYS A 670 -11.20 -27.57 -51.19
CA LYS A 670 -12.61 -27.54 -51.57
C LYS A 670 -13.42 -27.05 -50.36
N LEU A 671 -14.03 -25.87 -50.48
CA LEU A 671 -14.92 -25.30 -49.48
C LEU A 671 -16.34 -25.82 -49.69
N ASN A 672 -16.94 -26.40 -48.65
CA ASN A 672 -18.33 -26.83 -48.66
C ASN A 672 -19.24 -25.65 -48.30
N MET A 673 -20.10 -25.23 -49.23
CA MET A 673 -20.99 -24.07 -49.09
C MET A 673 -22.45 -24.46 -48.85
N LYS A 674 -22.75 -25.76 -48.77
CA LYS A 674 -24.10 -26.31 -48.55
C LYS A 674 -25.08 -25.76 -49.59
N ASP A 675 -26.16 -25.12 -49.18
CA ASP A 675 -27.17 -24.50 -50.03
C ASP A 675 -26.89 -23.03 -50.37
N LYS A 676 -25.74 -22.49 -49.95
CA LYS A 676 -25.37 -21.10 -50.20
C LYS A 676 -24.54 -20.99 -51.47
N GLN A 677 -24.97 -20.12 -52.38
CA GLN A 677 -24.19 -19.77 -53.58
C GLN A 677 -23.02 -18.82 -53.26
N GLN A 678 -23.06 -18.17 -52.11
CA GLN A 678 -22.05 -17.21 -51.69
C GLN A 678 -21.82 -17.32 -50.20
N VAL A 679 -20.54 -17.29 -49.80
CA VAL A 679 -20.12 -17.18 -48.41
C VAL A 679 -19.14 -16.01 -48.27
N PHE A 680 -19.03 -15.46 -47.06
CA PHE A 680 -18.30 -14.23 -46.80
C PHE A 680 -17.17 -14.46 -45.80
N GLU A 681 -16.16 -13.60 -45.87
CA GLU A 681 -15.07 -13.53 -44.90
C GLU A 681 -14.34 -14.86 -44.67
N ILE A 682 -13.83 -15.46 -45.76
CA ILE A 682 -13.15 -16.76 -45.71
C ILE A 682 -11.64 -16.55 -45.59
N PRO A 683 -11.04 -16.80 -44.40
CA PRO A 683 -9.59 -16.95 -44.27
C PRO A 683 -9.17 -18.31 -44.82
N TRP A 684 -8.43 -18.32 -45.92
CA TRP A 684 -7.91 -19.57 -46.49
C TRP A 684 -6.71 -20.10 -45.70
N ASP A 685 -5.96 -19.19 -45.09
CA ASP A 685 -4.88 -19.50 -44.16
C ASP A 685 -5.23 -19.11 -42.74
N THR A 686 -4.69 -19.88 -41.81
CA THR A 686 -4.55 -19.50 -40.41
C THR A 686 -3.10 -19.73 -40.00
N ILE A 687 -2.66 -18.98 -38.99
CA ILE A 687 -1.35 -19.17 -38.36
C ILE A 687 -1.52 -19.22 -36.85
N GLN A 688 -0.69 -20.04 -36.21
CA GLN A 688 -0.47 -19.97 -34.77
C GLN A 688 0.68 -18.99 -34.54
N VAL A 689 0.41 -17.98 -33.74
CA VAL A 689 1.39 -16.97 -33.36
C VAL A 689 1.72 -17.17 -31.89
N GLN A 690 3.00 -17.38 -31.60
CA GLN A 690 3.47 -17.51 -30.21
C GLN A 690 3.15 -16.24 -29.41
N ASP A 691 2.69 -16.40 -28.17
CA ASP A 691 2.45 -15.31 -27.23
C ASP A 691 3.56 -15.28 -26.17
N PRO A 692 4.60 -14.46 -26.35
CA PRO A 692 5.75 -14.41 -25.45
C PRO A 692 5.44 -13.67 -24.14
N TYR A 693 4.33 -12.94 -24.04
CA TYR A 693 3.97 -12.24 -22.82
C TYR A 693 3.41 -13.25 -21.83
N GLN A 694 4.05 -13.40 -20.67
CA GLN A 694 3.69 -14.39 -19.67
C GLN A 694 3.57 -13.71 -18.32
N SER A 695 2.61 -14.16 -17.52
CA SER A 695 2.41 -13.65 -16.17
C SER A 695 2.03 -14.74 -15.19
N TRP A 696 2.32 -14.47 -13.93
CA TRP A 696 1.85 -15.19 -12.77
C TRP A 696 1.32 -14.20 -11.75
N LEU A 697 0.11 -14.42 -11.28
CA LEU A 697 -0.36 -13.82 -10.04
C LEU A 697 -0.35 -14.90 -8.97
N ILE A 698 0.31 -14.65 -7.84
CA ILE A 698 0.29 -15.52 -6.66
C ILE A 698 -0.40 -14.78 -5.52
N LEU A 699 -1.46 -15.38 -4.97
CA LEU A 699 -2.20 -14.94 -3.80
C LEU A 699 -1.87 -15.85 -2.62
N HIS A 700 -1.45 -15.27 -1.51
CA HIS A 700 -1.26 -16.00 -0.27
C HIS A 700 -2.53 -15.97 0.58
N THR A 701 -2.77 -17.06 1.30
CA THR A 701 -3.88 -17.18 2.25
C THR A 701 -3.37 -17.75 3.56
N ALA A 702 -3.86 -17.22 4.67
CA ALA A 702 -3.46 -17.71 5.99
C ALA A 702 -4.27 -18.91 6.51
N ASN A 703 -5.01 -19.61 5.66
CA ASN A 703 -5.82 -20.75 6.09
C ASN A 703 -4.91 -21.91 6.53
N GLY A 704 -5.12 -22.44 7.74
CA GLY A 704 -4.36 -23.56 8.30
C GLY A 704 -2.88 -23.25 8.55
N THR A 705 -1.99 -23.70 7.66
CA THR A 705 -0.52 -23.49 7.77
C THR A 705 0.02 -22.51 6.71
N GLY A 706 -0.88 -21.81 6.00
CA GLY A 706 -0.58 -20.93 4.87
C GLY A 706 -0.68 -21.67 3.53
N GLU A 707 -1.42 -21.13 2.57
CA GLU A 707 -1.57 -21.69 1.22
C GLU A 707 -1.29 -20.62 0.15
N LEU A 708 -0.67 -21.04 -0.96
CA LEU A 708 -0.42 -20.20 -2.13
C LEU A 708 -1.33 -20.66 -3.27
N TYR A 709 -2.10 -19.72 -3.81
CA TYR A 709 -2.91 -19.89 -5.01
C TYR A 709 -2.30 -19.10 -6.15
N ALA A 710 -2.25 -19.66 -7.34
CA ALA A 710 -1.64 -19.01 -8.49
C ALA A 710 -2.52 -19.07 -9.73
N SER A 711 -2.41 -18.05 -10.60
CA SER A 711 -3.04 -18.03 -11.91
C SER A 711 -2.14 -17.38 -12.95
N ARG A 712 -2.07 -17.98 -14.15
CA ARG A 712 -1.49 -17.34 -15.36
C ARG A 712 -2.50 -16.48 -16.12
N ASP A 713 -3.76 -16.52 -15.69
CA ASP A 713 -4.86 -15.90 -16.41
C ASP A 713 -5.20 -14.48 -15.88
N ALA A 714 -4.31 -13.89 -15.06
CA ALA A 714 -4.52 -12.60 -14.37
C ALA A 714 -4.83 -11.45 -15.33
N LEU A 715 -4.15 -11.42 -16.48
CA LEU A 715 -4.31 -10.40 -17.51
C LEU A 715 -5.26 -10.83 -18.64
N ARG A 716 -5.88 -12.01 -18.53
CA ARG A 716 -6.76 -12.59 -19.56
C ARG A 716 -8.22 -12.30 -19.24
N PHE A 717 -8.77 -11.25 -19.85
CA PHE A 717 -10.16 -10.83 -19.63
C PHE A 717 -11.19 -11.55 -20.52
N SER A 718 -10.74 -12.23 -21.57
CA SER A 718 -11.62 -12.96 -22.50
C SER A 718 -11.86 -14.43 -22.14
N LYS A 719 -11.31 -14.89 -21.00
CA LYS A 719 -11.40 -16.27 -20.51
C LYS A 719 -11.69 -16.25 -19.01
N GLU A 720 -12.45 -17.23 -18.53
CA GLU A 720 -12.55 -17.51 -17.10
C GLU A 720 -11.16 -17.93 -16.55
N PRO A 721 -10.70 -17.32 -15.44
CA PRO A 721 -9.37 -17.57 -14.94
C PRO A 721 -9.24 -18.97 -14.35
N THR A 722 -8.12 -19.62 -14.67
CA THR A 722 -7.76 -20.91 -14.08
C THR A 722 -6.86 -20.69 -12.89
N TRP A 723 -7.32 -21.14 -11.72
CA TRP A 723 -6.56 -21.10 -10.48
C TRP A 723 -6.00 -22.48 -10.13
N ILE A 724 -4.80 -22.48 -9.56
CA ILE A 724 -4.14 -23.66 -9.02
C ILE A 724 -3.72 -23.43 -7.59
N LYS A 725 -3.82 -24.47 -6.76
CA LYS A 725 -3.15 -24.49 -5.44
C LYS A 725 -1.68 -24.83 -5.65
N LEU A 726 -0.82 -23.83 -5.53
CA LEU A 726 0.60 -23.94 -5.81
C LEU A 726 1.33 -24.69 -4.70
N ALA A 727 1.10 -24.29 -3.45
CA ALA A 727 1.73 -24.88 -2.27
C ALA A 727 0.88 -24.67 -1.00
N THR A 728 1.13 -25.51 0.00
CA THR A 728 0.60 -25.41 1.37
C THR A 728 1.75 -25.38 2.37
N GLY A 729 1.51 -24.96 3.61
CA GLY A 729 2.55 -24.86 4.64
C GLY A 729 3.57 -23.76 4.35
N VAL A 730 3.12 -22.66 3.74
CA VAL A 730 3.91 -21.45 3.50
C VAL A 730 3.30 -20.35 4.39
N GLY A 731 3.63 -20.39 5.67
CA GLY A 731 3.06 -19.56 6.74
C GLY A 731 3.77 -19.82 8.09
N GLY A 732 3.30 -19.23 9.19
CA GLY A 732 3.95 -19.32 10.51
C GLY A 732 3.03 -19.11 11.73
N ASN A 733 3.59 -19.35 12.92
CA ASN A 733 2.97 -19.27 14.26
C ASN A 733 2.46 -17.86 14.62
N GLY A 734 1.39 -17.40 13.97
CA GLY A 734 0.78 -16.09 14.21
C GLY A 734 1.39 -14.93 13.42
N PHE A 735 2.47 -15.19 12.68
CA PHE A 735 3.01 -14.30 11.67
C PHE A 735 2.50 -14.76 10.29
N GLN A 736 1.50 -14.04 9.76
CA GLN A 736 0.79 -14.38 8.53
C GLN A 736 1.23 -13.54 7.31
N ASN A 737 2.29 -12.74 7.46
CA ASN A 737 2.87 -11.98 6.36
C ASN A 737 3.82 -12.86 5.52
N VAL A 738 3.83 -12.61 4.20
CA VAL A 738 4.76 -13.19 3.24
C VAL A 738 5.21 -12.12 2.27
N ASP A 739 6.46 -12.21 1.84
CA ASP A 739 6.99 -11.45 0.71
C ASP A 739 7.43 -12.44 -0.37
N ILE A 740 7.16 -12.13 -1.65
CA ILE A 740 7.29 -13.05 -2.77
C ILE A 740 8.08 -12.41 -3.92
N GLU A 741 9.24 -13.00 -4.21
CA GLU A 741 10.13 -12.55 -5.27
C GLU A 741 10.29 -13.58 -6.39
N PHE A 742 10.25 -13.14 -7.64
CA PHE A 742 10.30 -14.02 -8.82
C PHE A 742 11.64 -13.99 -9.54
N SER A 743 12.11 -15.16 -9.96
CA SER A 743 13.16 -15.21 -10.97
C SER A 743 12.64 -14.61 -12.27
N ARG A 744 13.53 -13.92 -12.99
CA ARG A 744 13.19 -13.22 -14.22
C ARG A 744 12.56 -14.13 -15.27
N ASP A 745 12.96 -15.40 -15.35
CA ASP A 745 12.38 -16.39 -16.28
C ASP A 745 11.01 -16.97 -15.84
N LEU A 746 10.43 -16.47 -14.74
CA LEU A 746 9.22 -16.98 -14.10
C LEU A 746 9.26 -18.46 -13.75
N ASN A 747 10.45 -19.07 -13.70
CA ASN A 747 10.59 -20.49 -13.39
C ASN A 747 10.66 -20.76 -11.88
N ARG A 748 11.05 -19.75 -11.09
CA ARG A 748 11.18 -19.83 -9.65
C ARG A 748 10.52 -18.65 -8.96
N CYS A 749 10.00 -18.89 -7.78
CA CYS A 749 9.74 -17.83 -6.81
C CYS A 749 10.33 -18.18 -5.44
N TYR A 750 10.69 -17.16 -4.69
CA TYR A 750 11.13 -17.20 -3.31
C TYR A 750 10.05 -16.56 -2.45
N ILE A 751 9.76 -17.14 -1.29
CA ILE A 751 8.69 -16.70 -0.40
C ILE A 751 9.24 -16.60 1.01
N SER A 752 9.29 -15.40 1.57
CA SER A 752 9.51 -15.18 3.00
C SER A 752 8.24 -15.56 3.77
N CYS A 753 8.39 -16.08 4.99
CA CYS A 753 7.29 -16.21 5.93
C CYS A 753 7.85 -16.42 7.35
N GLY A 754 6.96 -16.43 8.34
CA GLY A 754 7.33 -16.61 9.75
C GLY A 754 8.01 -17.93 10.10
N SER A 755 8.02 -18.93 9.19
CA SER A 755 8.75 -20.18 9.38
C SER A 755 10.09 -20.27 8.63
N GLY A 756 10.43 -19.28 7.81
CA GLY A 756 11.65 -19.24 7.00
C GLY A 756 11.38 -18.88 5.54
N ILE A 757 12.39 -19.04 4.68
CA ILE A 757 12.24 -18.80 3.24
C ILE A 757 12.02 -20.13 2.51
N TYR A 758 10.99 -20.16 1.67
CA TYR A 758 10.72 -21.25 0.74
C TYR A 758 11.06 -20.82 -0.69
N ARG A 759 11.47 -21.77 -1.51
CA ARG A 759 11.62 -21.62 -2.96
C ARG A 759 10.69 -22.61 -3.65
N ILE A 760 10.03 -22.17 -4.70
CA ILE A 760 9.23 -23.03 -5.58
C ILE A 760 9.87 -23.03 -6.96
N ASP A 761 10.33 -24.19 -7.42
CA ASP A 761 10.91 -24.40 -8.74
C ASP A 761 9.88 -25.00 -9.71
N GLY A 762 10.06 -24.75 -11.02
CA GLY A 762 9.35 -25.44 -12.10
C GLY A 762 8.14 -24.70 -12.68
N LEU A 763 7.88 -23.48 -12.22
CA LEU A 763 6.74 -22.64 -12.63
C LEU A 763 6.70 -22.35 -14.14
N GLY A 764 7.88 -22.21 -14.76
CA GLY A 764 8.02 -21.86 -16.18
C GLY A 764 7.53 -22.98 -17.10
N ASN A 765 7.52 -24.22 -16.61
CA ASN A 765 7.07 -25.39 -17.38
C ASN A 765 5.58 -25.71 -17.18
N MET A 766 4.85 -24.93 -16.38
CA MET A 766 3.46 -25.22 -16.07
C MET A 766 2.49 -24.61 -17.09
N TYR A 767 1.85 -25.46 -17.88
CA TYR A 767 0.79 -25.07 -18.81
C TYR A 767 -0.40 -26.01 -18.67
N GLU A 768 -1.62 -25.45 -18.62
CA GLU A 768 -2.87 -26.18 -18.41
C GLU A 768 -3.04 -27.36 -19.39
N GLN A 769 -2.58 -27.18 -20.63
CA GLN A 769 -2.66 -28.17 -21.70
C GLN A 769 -1.83 -29.44 -21.48
N ASP A 770 -0.83 -29.41 -20.59
CA ASP A 770 0.06 -30.56 -20.35
C ASP A 770 -0.50 -31.57 -19.34
N TYR A 771 -1.59 -31.24 -18.65
CA TYR A 771 -2.12 -32.05 -17.56
C TYR A 771 -3.30 -32.91 -18.01
N THR A 772 -3.11 -34.23 -18.01
CA THR A 772 -4.11 -35.22 -18.46
C THR A 772 -5.36 -35.29 -17.59
N ASN A 773 -5.28 -34.85 -16.31
CA ASN A 773 -6.43 -34.71 -15.42
C ASN A 773 -6.47 -33.30 -14.84
N GLN A 774 -7.13 -32.39 -15.56
CA GLN A 774 -7.25 -30.98 -15.18
C GLN A 774 -7.92 -30.77 -13.82
N ALA A 775 -8.85 -31.64 -13.40
CA ALA A 775 -9.48 -31.54 -12.09
C ALA A 775 -8.51 -31.85 -10.94
N ALA A 776 -7.67 -32.87 -11.09
CA ALA A 776 -6.63 -33.20 -10.12
C ALA A 776 -5.50 -32.16 -10.11
N PHE A 777 -5.15 -31.59 -11.27
CA PHE A 777 -4.20 -30.48 -11.39
C PHE A 777 -4.62 -29.24 -10.59
N ARG A 778 -5.90 -28.89 -10.63
CA ARG A 778 -6.45 -27.71 -9.95
C ARG A 778 -6.60 -27.89 -8.44
N THR A 779 -6.66 -29.13 -7.94
CA THR A 779 -7.00 -29.44 -6.54
C THR A 779 -5.87 -30.11 -5.75
N ALA A 780 -4.71 -30.34 -6.36
CA ALA A 780 -3.56 -30.97 -5.69
C ALA A 780 -3.04 -30.14 -4.50
N VAL A 781 -2.55 -30.82 -3.46
CA VAL A 781 -1.94 -30.21 -2.25
C VAL A 781 -0.66 -29.42 -2.58
N GLN A 782 -0.01 -29.77 -3.69
CA GLN A 782 1.07 -29.05 -4.34
C GLN A 782 0.91 -29.29 -5.85
N ALA A 783 1.10 -28.25 -6.66
CA ALA A 783 0.94 -28.39 -8.10
C ALA A 783 1.96 -29.38 -8.70
N LEU A 784 1.45 -30.36 -9.45
CA LEU A 784 2.27 -31.37 -10.13
C LEU A 784 3.26 -30.69 -11.09
N GLY A 785 4.55 -31.04 -11.00
CA GLY A 785 5.61 -30.43 -11.80
C GLY A 785 6.38 -29.30 -11.11
N THR A 786 5.98 -28.91 -9.89
CA THR A 786 6.74 -27.96 -9.06
C THR A 786 7.50 -28.67 -7.94
N ALA A 787 8.55 -28.03 -7.43
CA ALA A 787 9.27 -28.47 -6.23
C ALA A 787 9.34 -27.36 -5.20
N LYS A 788 8.71 -27.56 -4.03
CA LYS A 788 8.83 -26.67 -2.88
C LYS A 788 10.02 -27.08 -2.01
N THR A 789 10.98 -26.18 -1.85
CA THR A 789 12.19 -26.38 -1.05
C THR A 789 12.28 -25.31 0.04
N LYS A 790 12.47 -25.71 1.30
CA LYS A 790 12.74 -24.75 2.38
C LYS A 790 14.24 -24.46 2.43
N ILE A 791 14.64 -23.23 2.10
CA ILE A 791 16.06 -22.88 1.92
C ILE A 791 16.70 -22.30 3.19
N THR A 792 15.91 -21.78 4.12
CA THR A 792 16.37 -21.41 5.47
C THR A 792 15.24 -21.53 6.50
N ASN A 793 15.60 -21.74 7.77
CA ASN A 793 14.66 -21.68 8.90
C ASN A 793 14.63 -20.29 9.55
N THR A 794 15.44 -19.35 9.08
CA THR A 794 15.44 -17.97 9.58
C THR A 794 14.19 -17.25 9.10
N ALA A 795 13.30 -16.92 10.02
CA ALA A 795 12.17 -16.03 9.76
C ALA A 795 12.69 -14.65 9.36
N CYS A 796 12.04 -14.05 8.37
CA CYS A 796 12.36 -12.72 7.86
C CYS A 796 11.06 -12.03 7.44
N GLU A 797 11.10 -10.70 7.40
CA GLU A 797 9.99 -9.88 6.93
C GLU A 797 10.00 -9.88 5.39
N GLY A 798 10.98 -9.18 4.81
CA GLY A 798 11.17 -9.06 3.37
C GLY A 798 12.42 -9.76 2.85
N ILE A 799 12.39 -10.04 1.55
CA ILE A 799 13.43 -10.64 0.74
C ILE A 799 13.68 -9.76 -0.48
N ALA A 800 14.93 -9.68 -0.93
CA ALA A 800 15.29 -8.95 -2.12
C ALA A 800 16.01 -9.89 -3.08
N LEU A 801 15.45 -10.12 -4.25
CA LEU A 801 16.10 -10.91 -5.30
C LEU A 801 16.79 -9.99 -6.29
N ASN A 802 18.04 -10.30 -6.65
CA ASN A 802 18.73 -9.57 -7.70
C ASN A 802 18.01 -9.78 -9.05
N PRO A 803 17.51 -8.72 -9.72
CA PRO A 803 16.74 -8.85 -10.96
C PRO A 803 17.50 -9.51 -12.11
N ASN A 804 18.83 -9.51 -12.05
CA ASN A 804 19.72 -10.07 -13.08
C ASN A 804 20.41 -11.37 -12.66
N ASN A 805 20.19 -11.85 -11.43
CA ASN A 805 20.77 -13.09 -10.92
C ASN A 805 19.85 -13.74 -9.87
N ASP A 806 19.06 -14.72 -10.30
CA ASP A 806 18.08 -15.41 -9.45
C ASP A 806 18.69 -16.29 -8.33
N LYS A 807 20.01 -16.29 -8.19
CA LYS A 807 20.76 -16.97 -7.12
C LYS A 807 21.18 -16.02 -6.01
N ASP A 808 21.17 -14.73 -6.29
CA ASP A 808 21.59 -13.67 -5.40
C ASP A 808 20.36 -13.13 -4.66
N LEU A 809 20.17 -13.64 -3.44
CA LEU A 809 19.03 -13.37 -2.59
C LEU A 809 19.51 -12.77 -1.28
N LEU A 810 18.96 -11.61 -0.93
CA LEU A 810 19.11 -10.97 0.36
C LEU A 810 17.82 -11.14 1.16
N PHE A 811 17.92 -11.20 2.48
CA PHE A 811 16.76 -11.08 3.35
C PHE A 811 17.06 -10.18 4.53
N ILE A 812 16.01 -9.54 5.02
CA ILE A 812 16.01 -8.77 6.25
C ILE A 812 15.25 -9.57 7.28
N GLN A 813 15.99 -10.13 8.25
CA GLN A 813 15.37 -10.61 9.46
C GLN A 813 14.92 -9.39 10.26
N MET A 814 13.78 -9.52 10.94
CA MET A 814 13.15 -8.47 11.75
C MET A 814 14.08 -7.99 12.89
N PHE A 815 13.54 -7.60 14.04
CA PHE A 815 14.36 -7.27 15.19
C PHE A 815 15.22 -8.48 15.61
N GLY A 816 16.55 -8.36 15.55
CA GLY A 816 17.49 -9.35 16.06
C GLY A 816 18.32 -8.74 17.19
N GLY A 817 17.76 -8.72 18.39
CA GLY A 817 18.34 -8.00 19.52
C GLY A 817 18.29 -6.49 19.31
N SER A 818 19.43 -5.87 18.99
CA SER A 818 19.54 -4.41 18.91
C SER A 818 19.25 -3.79 17.55
N THR A 819 19.20 -4.57 16.47
CA THR A 819 19.21 -4.07 15.08
C THR A 819 18.59 -5.10 14.14
N ALA A 820 18.15 -4.72 12.94
CA ALA A 820 17.79 -5.71 11.93
C ALA A 820 19.02 -6.46 11.38
N ILE A 821 18.90 -7.78 11.27
CA ILE A 821 19.95 -8.65 10.73
C ILE A 821 19.75 -8.80 9.23
N VAL A 822 20.76 -8.42 8.46
CA VAL A 822 20.77 -8.55 7.01
C VAL A 822 21.65 -9.73 6.60
N LYS A 823 21.12 -10.66 5.81
CA LYS A 823 21.90 -11.78 5.26
C LYS A 823 21.71 -11.89 3.76
N ARG A 824 22.74 -12.38 3.07
CA ARG A 824 22.75 -12.56 1.62
C ARG A 824 23.35 -13.90 1.24
N THR A 825 22.80 -14.53 0.22
CA THR A 825 23.33 -15.74 -0.40
C THR A 825 23.54 -15.49 -1.89
N ALA A 826 24.59 -16.07 -2.47
CA ALA A 826 24.85 -16.04 -3.91
C ALA A 826 24.48 -17.38 -4.60
N ASN A 827 23.89 -18.32 -3.85
CA ASN A 827 23.51 -19.65 -4.34
C ASN A 827 22.11 -20.06 -3.85
N ALA A 828 21.13 -19.15 -3.92
CA ALA A 828 19.76 -19.41 -3.51
C ALA A 828 19.07 -20.57 -4.27
N ASP A 829 19.63 -21.01 -5.40
CA ASP A 829 19.14 -22.07 -6.29
C ASP A 829 19.49 -23.51 -5.81
N VAL A 830 20.34 -23.67 -4.79
CA VAL A 830 20.66 -24.99 -4.22
C VAL A 830 19.72 -25.37 -3.07
N ALA A 831 19.68 -26.65 -2.67
CA ALA A 831 18.77 -27.13 -1.62
C ALA A 831 19.10 -26.58 -0.21
N THR A 832 20.37 -26.30 0.07
CA THR A 832 20.84 -25.70 1.32
C THR A 832 21.82 -24.56 1.00
N PRO A 833 21.32 -23.35 0.72
CA PRO A 833 22.17 -22.20 0.41
C PRO A 833 23.09 -21.80 1.58
N THR A 834 24.17 -21.11 1.27
CA THR A 834 25.09 -20.56 2.29
C THR A 834 24.87 -19.07 2.43
N PHE A 835 24.39 -18.65 3.59
CA PHE A 835 24.12 -17.24 3.90
C PHE A 835 25.30 -16.57 4.60
N THR A 836 25.66 -15.38 4.12
CA THR A 836 26.65 -14.49 4.75
C THR A 836 25.92 -13.37 5.47
N THR A 837 26.35 -13.05 6.69
CA THR A 837 25.84 -11.90 7.45
C THR A 837 26.51 -10.62 6.96
N LEU A 838 25.71 -9.60 6.64
CA LEU A 838 26.15 -8.26 6.25
C LEU A 838 26.15 -7.31 7.46
N ARG A 839 26.54 -6.04 7.27
CA ARG A 839 26.36 -5.00 8.28
C ARG A 839 24.88 -4.85 8.61
N ALA A 840 24.53 -4.90 9.90
CA ALA A 840 23.18 -4.65 10.38
C ALA A 840 22.74 -3.19 10.10
N LEU A 841 21.43 -2.97 9.91
CA LEU A 841 20.85 -1.67 9.54
C LEU A 841 20.92 -0.60 10.64
N ASP A 842 21.33 -0.97 11.86
CA ASP A 842 21.26 -0.14 13.08
C ASP A 842 19.84 0.32 13.49
N VAL A 843 18.83 0.01 12.67
CA VAL A 843 17.39 0.22 12.86
C VAL A 843 16.62 -1.05 12.47
N PRO A 844 15.34 -1.18 12.85
CA PRO A 844 14.49 -2.28 12.40
C PRO A 844 14.17 -2.16 10.91
N GLY A 845 14.27 -3.25 10.15
CA GLY A 845 14.06 -3.28 8.71
C GLY A 845 12.88 -4.18 8.35
N TYR A 846 12.22 -3.87 7.23
CA TYR A 846 11.05 -4.59 6.75
C TYR A 846 11.30 -5.20 5.37
N ASP A 847 11.75 -4.40 4.41
CA ASP A 847 11.86 -4.80 3.02
C ASP A 847 13.12 -4.19 2.36
N ALA A 848 13.57 -4.70 1.23
CA ALA A 848 14.72 -4.16 0.50
C ALA A 848 14.69 -4.46 -1.00
N ILE A 849 15.45 -3.66 -1.75
CA ILE A 849 15.83 -3.96 -3.13
C ILE A 849 17.35 -4.08 -3.26
N ILE A 850 17.79 -4.95 -4.16
CA ILE A 850 19.14 -4.97 -4.71
C ILE A 850 19.06 -4.24 -6.05
N ASP A 851 19.83 -3.17 -6.22
CA ASP A 851 19.78 -2.38 -7.45
C ASP A 851 20.07 -3.22 -8.69
N ARG A 852 19.25 -3.01 -9.72
CA ARG A 852 19.31 -3.71 -11.00
C ARG A 852 20.69 -3.63 -11.68
N ASP A 853 21.38 -2.48 -11.61
CA ASP A 853 22.61 -2.24 -12.38
C ASP A 853 23.87 -2.45 -11.54
N ASN A 854 23.79 -2.24 -10.23
CA ASN A 854 24.89 -2.42 -9.31
C ASN A 854 24.45 -3.17 -8.03
N PRO A 855 24.76 -4.48 -7.91
CA PRO A 855 24.35 -5.30 -6.76
C PRO A 855 25.02 -4.92 -5.42
N GLU A 856 25.95 -3.96 -5.41
CA GLU A 856 26.51 -3.35 -4.20
C GLU A 856 25.62 -2.22 -3.65
N ILE A 857 24.65 -1.74 -4.43
CA ILE A 857 23.65 -0.79 -3.97
C ILE A 857 22.46 -1.58 -3.42
N ILE A 858 22.19 -1.40 -2.13
CA ILE A 858 21.07 -2.00 -1.42
C ILE A 858 20.26 -0.87 -0.80
N VAL A 859 18.96 -0.86 -1.02
CA VAL A 859 18.05 0.12 -0.40
C VAL A 859 17.05 -0.63 0.45
N ALA A 860 16.99 -0.30 1.74
CA ALA A 860 16.19 -1.00 2.73
C ALA A 860 15.13 -0.06 3.33
N ALA A 861 13.90 -0.55 3.37
CA ALA A 861 12.76 0.01 4.06
C ALA A 861 12.79 -0.36 5.55
N THR A 862 12.51 0.61 6.42
CA THR A 862 12.75 0.49 7.87
C THR A 862 11.63 1.12 8.71
N ALA A 863 11.65 0.86 10.02
CA ALA A 863 10.75 1.52 10.97
C ALA A 863 10.91 3.04 11.04
N PHE A 864 12.05 3.58 10.58
CA PHE A 864 12.38 4.99 10.68
C PHE A 864 12.64 5.68 9.33
N GLY A 865 12.22 5.06 8.23
CA GLY A 865 12.38 5.58 6.87
C GLY A 865 13.17 4.61 5.97
N VAL A 866 14.13 5.12 5.21
CA VAL A 866 14.94 4.35 4.24
C VAL A 866 16.43 4.46 4.54
N MET A 867 17.11 3.31 4.52
CA MET A 867 18.56 3.20 4.63
C MET A 867 19.15 2.67 3.32
N VAL A 868 20.28 3.24 2.90
CA VAL A 868 20.97 2.94 1.65
C VAL A 868 22.40 2.48 1.95
N SER A 869 22.80 1.39 1.30
CA SER A 869 24.21 1.00 1.20
C SER A 869 24.67 1.10 -0.26
N THR A 870 25.92 1.48 -0.47
CA THR A 870 26.56 1.57 -1.81
C THR A 870 27.80 0.69 -1.94
N ASN A 871 28.05 -0.14 -0.93
CA ASN A 871 29.22 -1.01 -0.77
C ASN A 871 28.81 -2.42 -0.28
N GLY A 872 27.62 -2.87 -0.69
CA GLY A 872 27.12 -4.22 -0.42
C GLY A 872 26.82 -4.48 1.05
N ALA A 873 26.57 -3.43 1.84
CA ALA A 873 26.48 -3.48 3.29
C ALA A 873 27.68 -4.19 3.93
N ASP A 874 28.91 -3.84 3.50
CA ASP A 874 30.17 -4.36 4.02
C ASP A 874 30.19 -4.40 5.57
N PRO A 875 30.32 -5.58 6.20
CA PRO A 875 30.37 -5.71 7.66
C PRO A 875 31.61 -5.07 8.30
N GLY A 876 32.66 -4.77 7.52
CA GLY A 876 33.86 -4.06 7.97
C GLY A 876 33.73 -2.53 8.03
N SER A 877 32.65 -1.96 7.48
CA SER A 877 32.44 -0.51 7.39
C SER A 877 31.41 -0.01 8.40
N SER A 878 31.79 0.98 9.22
CA SER A 878 30.88 1.64 10.18
C SER A 878 29.90 2.62 9.52
N THR A 879 30.09 2.96 8.24
CA THR A 879 29.21 3.88 7.48
C THR A 879 28.58 3.17 6.28
N SER A 880 28.40 1.85 6.38
CA SER A 880 27.83 1.01 5.31
C SER A 880 26.39 1.40 4.98
N TRP A 881 25.62 1.85 5.98
CA TRP A 881 24.25 2.31 5.83
C TRP A 881 24.16 3.83 6.01
N GLN A 882 23.41 4.47 5.11
CA GLN A 882 23.21 5.91 5.05
C GLN A 882 21.71 6.20 4.95
N ASP A 883 21.23 7.16 5.72
CA ASP A 883 19.81 7.52 5.80
C ASP A 883 19.40 8.39 4.58
N ALA A 884 18.35 7.97 3.88
CA ALA A 884 17.76 8.63 2.71
C ALA A 884 16.37 9.22 2.99
N SER A 885 15.96 9.32 4.25
CA SER A 885 14.59 9.61 4.70
C SER A 885 14.24 11.09 4.78
N THR A 886 14.94 11.96 4.04
CA THR A 886 14.74 13.41 4.15
C THR A 886 13.29 13.76 3.79
N GLY A 887 12.56 14.37 4.72
CA GLY A 887 11.13 14.74 4.55
C GLY A 887 10.13 13.75 5.16
N PHE A 888 10.51 12.51 5.42
CA PHE A 888 9.67 11.46 6.03
C PHE A 888 10.42 10.69 7.14
N GLU A 889 11.32 11.38 7.84
CA GLU A 889 12.12 10.80 8.90
C GLU A 889 11.24 10.19 10.00
N ASN A 890 11.64 9.02 10.51
CA ASN A 890 10.98 8.33 11.63
C ASN A 890 9.55 7.85 11.33
N VAL A 891 9.22 7.74 10.05
CA VAL A 891 7.97 7.17 9.59
C VAL A 891 8.25 5.78 9.00
N PRO A 892 7.51 4.74 9.40
CA PRO A 892 7.70 3.40 8.86
C PRO A 892 7.52 3.35 7.34
N VAL A 893 8.37 2.58 6.67
CA VAL A 893 8.25 2.21 5.26
C VAL A 893 8.16 0.70 5.21
N PHE A 894 6.99 0.15 4.87
CA PHE A 894 6.80 -1.30 4.88
C PHE A 894 7.21 -1.98 3.57
N GLU A 895 7.12 -1.26 2.45
CA GLU A 895 7.42 -1.80 1.14
C GLU A 895 8.26 -0.82 0.31
N ILE A 896 9.21 -1.37 -0.43
CA ILE A 896 10.08 -0.66 -1.37
C ILE A 896 10.19 -1.45 -2.67
N ARG A 897 10.10 -0.75 -3.80
CA ARG A 897 10.15 -1.39 -5.11
C ARG A 897 11.01 -0.59 -6.08
N GLN A 898 11.60 -1.28 -7.06
CA GLN A 898 12.35 -0.65 -8.15
C GLN A 898 11.77 -1.05 -9.50
N ASN A 899 11.68 -0.10 -10.43
CA ASN A 899 11.41 -0.37 -11.84
C ASN A 899 12.63 -1.08 -12.47
N TRP A 900 12.77 -2.39 -12.26
CA TRP A 900 13.97 -3.15 -12.63
C TRP A 900 14.11 -3.45 -14.13
N ARG A 901 13.03 -3.31 -14.91
CA ARG A 901 13.00 -3.59 -16.36
C ARG A 901 13.75 -2.51 -17.15
N THR A 902 14.21 -2.85 -18.36
CA THR A 902 14.98 -1.97 -19.25
C THR A 902 14.10 -1.11 -20.17
N TRP A 903 14.71 -0.13 -20.85
CA TRP A 903 14.09 0.60 -21.97
C TRP A 903 13.67 -0.34 -23.10
N GLU A 904 14.48 -1.35 -23.42
CA GLU A 904 14.19 -2.39 -24.42
C GLU A 904 12.89 -3.15 -24.10
N GLU A 905 12.63 -3.36 -22.83
CA GLU A 905 11.43 -4.04 -22.33
C GLU A 905 10.22 -3.10 -22.25
N GLY A 906 10.36 -1.83 -22.65
CA GLY A 906 9.30 -0.84 -22.66
C GLY A 906 9.14 -0.04 -21.37
N CYS A 907 10.05 -0.19 -20.40
CA CYS A 907 10.07 0.65 -19.20
C CYS A 907 10.59 2.04 -19.57
N THR A 908 9.86 3.08 -19.20
CA THR A 908 10.29 4.47 -19.42
C THR A 908 10.99 5.08 -18.21
N ARG A 909 11.04 4.33 -17.10
CA ARG A 909 11.65 4.77 -15.84
C ARG A 909 12.55 3.71 -15.22
N PRO A 910 13.45 3.08 -15.99
CA PRO A 910 14.24 1.94 -15.51
C PRO A 910 15.16 2.38 -14.37
N GLY A 911 15.13 1.70 -13.23
CA GLY A 911 15.96 1.99 -12.06
C GLY A 911 15.35 2.98 -11.06
N GLU A 912 14.22 3.62 -11.39
CA GLU A 912 13.52 4.46 -10.41
C GLU A 912 12.99 3.61 -9.24
N ILE A 913 13.18 4.12 -8.02
CA ILE A 913 12.75 3.48 -6.78
C ILE A 913 11.50 4.17 -6.27
N TYR A 914 10.57 3.41 -5.70
CA TYR A 914 9.35 3.89 -5.09
C TYR A 914 9.20 3.32 -3.68
N ILE A 915 8.65 4.11 -2.77
CA ILE A 915 8.34 3.71 -1.40
C ILE A 915 6.95 4.20 -0.99
N GLY A 916 6.29 3.41 -0.16
CA GLY A 916 5.06 3.78 0.55
C GLY A 916 5.36 3.92 2.02
N THR A 917 5.05 5.08 2.59
CA THR A 917 5.22 5.30 4.03
C THR A 917 3.88 5.11 4.74
N TYR A 918 3.94 4.63 5.98
CA TYR A 918 2.77 4.56 6.84
C TYR A 918 2.60 5.88 7.60
N GLY A 919 2.22 6.95 6.87
CA GLY A 919 1.94 8.27 7.46
C GLY A 919 2.50 9.47 6.70
N ARG A 920 3.17 9.30 5.55
CA ARG A 920 3.74 10.40 4.74
C ARG A 920 3.53 10.18 3.24
N GLY A 921 2.58 9.33 2.87
CA GLY A 921 2.27 9.01 1.48
C GLY A 921 3.39 8.27 0.72
N MET A 922 3.41 8.42 -0.60
CA MET A 922 4.33 7.79 -1.54
C MET A 922 5.47 8.72 -1.93
N TRP A 923 6.64 8.13 -2.17
CA TRP A 923 7.84 8.85 -2.60
C TRP A 923 8.57 8.07 -3.68
N ALA A 924 9.35 8.78 -4.51
CA ALA A 924 10.20 8.15 -5.53
C ALA A 924 11.61 8.74 -5.57
N SER A 925 12.57 7.93 -6.01
CA SER A 925 13.94 8.39 -6.26
C SER A 925 14.38 8.05 -7.68
N SER A 926 14.65 9.11 -8.44
CA SER A 926 15.27 9.02 -9.77
C SER A 926 16.80 8.95 -9.72
N SER A 927 17.40 8.81 -8.53
CA SER A 927 18.86 8.80 -8.36
C SER A 927 19.54 7.64 -9.10
N LEU A 928 18.83 6.53 -9.31
CA LEU A 928 19.28 5.35 -10.06
C LEU A 928 18.52 5.20 -11.40
N LEU A 929 17.80 6.22 -11.83
CA LEU A 929 17.07 6.22 -13.11
C LEU A 929 18.07 6.13 -14.28
N GLY A 930 17.98 5.05 -15.03
CA GLY A 930 18.70 4.83 -16.27
C GLY A 930 18.25 5.81 -17.36
N LEU A 931 19.21 6.43 -18.04
CA LEU A 931 18.94 7.30 -19.19
C LEU A 931 18.73 6.46 -20.46
N ASP A 932 17.76 6.84 -21.28
CA ASP A 932 17.51 6.18 -22.57
C ASP A 932 18.71 6.36 -23.50
N ASP A 933 19.45 5.28 -23.79
CA ASP A 933 20.55 5.29 -24.75
C ASP A 933 20.04 5.17 -26.21
N LYS A 934 18.72 5.07 -26.47
CA LYS A 934 18.14 5.02 -27.83
C LYS A 934 17.72 6.38 -28.37
N ASN A 935 18.73 7.23 -28.56
CA ASN A 935 18.88 7.99 -29.80
C ASN A 935 20.34 8.35 -30.04
N THR A 936 21.21 7.35 -30.29
CA THR A 936 22.08 7.27 -31.48
C THR A 936 23.06 6.09 -31.39
N SER A 937 22.92 5.20 -32.38
CA SER A 937 23.96 4.34 -32.99
C SER A 937 24.52 3.15 -32.22
N SER A 938 24.34 1.99 -32.86
CA SER A 938 25.31 0.90 -32.97
C SER A 938 26.77 1.34 -32.76
N ASP A 939 27.47 0.63 -31.88
CA ASP A 939 28.92 0.65 -31.69
C ASP A 939 29.58 2.02 -31.39
N VAL A 940 29.29 2.60 -30.21
CA VAL A 940 30.24 3.53 -29.59
C VAL A 940 30.41 3.19 -28.12
N LYS A 941 31.51 2.49 -27.80
CA LYS A 941 32.16 2.62 -26.49
C LYS A 941 32.17 4.11 -26.14
N LYS A 942 31.43 4.55 -25.11
CA LYS A 942 31.45 5.93 -24.58
C LYS A 942 32.90 6.36 -24.35
N LEU A 943 33.49 6.99 -25.37
CA LEU A 943 34.85 7.52 -25.37
C LEU A 943 34.77 8.91 -24.78
N LYS A 944 35.01 9.03 -23.47
CA LYS A 944 35.19 10.33 -22.81
C LYS A 944 36.30 11.09 -23.55
N THR A 945 36.05 12.32 -23.97
CA THR A 945 37.15 13.20 -24.36
C THR A 945 37.81 13.71 -23.08
N ASN A 946 39.14 13.87 -23.06
CA ASN A 946 39.86 14.38 -21.89
C ASN A 946 39.68 15.91 -21.74
N LEU A 947 38.44 16.41 -21.79
CA LEU A 947 38.14 17.83 -21.83
C LEU A 947 38.59 18.54 -20.54
N LYS A 948 39.56 19.43 -20.65
CA LYS A 948 40.12 20.19 -19.52
C LYS A 948 40.34 21.65 -19.88
N VAL A 949 40.07 22.55 -18.93
CA VAL A 949 40.34 23.99 -19.08
C VAL A 949 41.48 24.40 -18.16
N TYR A 950 42.53 25.03 -18.71
CA TYR A 950 43.68 25.51 -17.95
C TYR A 950 44.38 26.72 -18.62
N PRO A 951 44.77 27.77 -17.89
CA PRO A 951 44.59 27.96 -16.45
C PRO A 951 43.12 28.20 -16.07
N ASN A 952 42.73 27.66 -14.92
CA ASN A 952 41.46 27.92 -14.26
C ASN A 952 41.76 28.10 -12.76
N PRO A 953 41.63 29.32 -12.19
CA PRO A 953 41.06 30.52 -12.78
C PRO A 953 41.87 31.11 -13.95
N ALA A 954 41.19 31.71 -14.92
CA ALA A 954 41.74 32.39 -16.09
C ALA A 954 41.88 33.90 -15.81
N THR A 955 42.96 34.50 -16.31
CA THR A 955 43.10 35.96 -16.37
C THR A 955 42.78 36.42 -17.79
N ASP A 956 43.75 36.42 -18.70
CA ASP A 956 43.57 37.03 -20.02
C ASP A 956 43.24 35.97 -21.08
N VAL A 957 43.69 34.72 -20.86
CA VAL A 957 43.45 33.58 -21.74
C VAL A 957 43.27 32.31 -20.90
N THR A 958 42.37 31.43 -21.35
CA THR A 958 42.35 30.03 -20.90
C THR A 958 42.48 29.07 -22.09
N LYS A 959 42.90 27.83 -21.86
CA LYS A 959 43.06 26.83 -22.92
C LYS A 959 42.16 25.63 -22.69
N LEU A 960 41.51 25.17 -23.75
CA LEU A 960 40.69 23.97 -23.79
C LEU A 960 41.52 22.82 -24.41
N ASN A 961 41.82 21.81 -23.60
CA ASN A 961 42.50 20.58 -24.03
C ASN A 961 41.46 19.49 -24.27
N PHE A 962 41.55 18.78 -25.39
CA PHE A 962 40.67 17.65 -25.71
C PHE A 962 41.33 16.74 -26.75
N SER A 963 40.79 15.53 -26.95
CA SER A 963 41.29 14.55 -27.91
C SER A 963 40.18 14.17 -28.89
N LEU A 964 40.46 14.20 -30.20
CA LEU A 964 39.53 13.77 -31.25
C LEU A 964 39.88 12.36 -31.75
N TYR A 965 38.89 11.48 -31.87
CA TYR A 965 39.10 10.10 -32.32
C TYR A 965 38.96 9.90 -33.84
N LYS A 966 38.36 10.87 -34.53
CA LYS A 966 38.26 10.98 -35.99
C LYS A 966 38.37 12.46 -36.37
N ASN A 967 38.58 12.74 -37.65
CA ASN A 967 38.52 14.12 -38.14
C ASN A 967 37.07 14.63 -37.97
N SER A 968 36.91 15.76 -37.27
CA SER A 968 35.58 16.28 -36.91
C SER A 968 35.53 17.80 -36.99
N ASP A 969 34.35 18.33 -37.30
CA ASP A 969 34.07 19.74 -37.08
C ASP A 969 33.89 19.97 -35.57
N VAL A 970 34.58 20.95 -35.00
CA VAL A 970 34.57 21.30 -33.57
C VAL A 970 33.93 22.67 -33.38
N MET A 971 33.00 22.76 -32.44
CA MET A 971 32.38 24.00 -31.98
C MET A 971 32.62 24.16 -30.48
N ILE A 972 33.05 25.36 -30.09
CA ILE A 972 33.26 25.75 -28.71
C ILE A 972 32.38 26.96 -28.46
N GLU A 973 31.50 26.89 -27.47
CA GLU A 973 30.62 27.98 -27.05
C GLU A 973 30.86 28.26 -25.58
N VAL A 974 31.01 29.53 -25.19
CA VAL A 974 31.19 29.92 -23.79
C VAL A 974 29.98 30.70 -23.33
N TYR A 975 29.37 30.28 -22.23
CA TYR A 975 28.19 30.91 -21.63
C TYR A 975 28.52 31.50 -20.27
N SER A 976 27.88 32.62 -19.91
CA SER A 976 27.81 33.08 -18.52
C SER A 976 26.96 32.12 -17.69
N ILE A 977 27.09 32.17 -16.35
CA ILE A 977 26.26 31.36 -15.45
C ILE A 977 24.75 31.65 -15.57
N SER A 978 24.37 32.82 -16.11
CA SER A 978 22.99 33.18 -16.41
C SER A 978 22.50 32.68 -17.77
N GLY A 979 23.28 31.85 -18.47
CA GLY A 979 22.93 31.24 -19.77
C GLY A 979 23.15 32.13 -20.99
N ARG A 980 23.78 33.31 -20.87
CA ARG A 980 24.06 34.19 -22.02
C ARG A 980 25.31 33.70 -22.77
N LEU A 981 25.23 33.56 -24.09
CA LEU A 981 26.39 33.23 -24.95
C LEU A 981 27.36 34.41 -25.01
N ILE A 982 28.64 34.15 -24.70
CA ILE A 982 29.72 35.14 -24.57
C ILE A 982 30.75 35.00 -25.70
N HIS A 983 31.08 33.77 -26.09
CA HIS A 983 32.07 33.50 -27.13
C HIS A 983 31.73 32.25 -27.92
N THR A 984 32.07 32.23 -29.21
CA THR A 984 31.94 31.05 -30.07
C THR A 984 33.16 30.91 -30.98
N SER A 985 33.72 29.70 -31.03
CA SER A 985 34.79 29.32 -31.96
C SER A 985 34.37 28.07 -32.75
N LYS A 986 34.61 28.06 -34.06
CA LYS A 986 34.27 26.94 -34.96
C LYS A 986 35.49 26.54 -35.78
N TYR A 987 35.80 25.25 -35.77
CA TYR A 987 36.90 24.66 -36.53
C TYR A 987 36.34 23.54 -37.41
N LYS A 988 36.60 23.61 -38.72
CA LYS A 988 36.15 22.56 -39.65
C LYS A 988 37.25 21.53 -39.83
N GLN A 989 36.88 20.25 -39.85
CA GLN A 989 37.75 19.12 -40.17
C GLN A 989 39.04 19.09 -39.32
N LEU A 990 38.93 19.34 -38.01
CA LEU A 990 40.05 19.23 -37.10
C LEU A 990 40.51 17.77 -37.03
N SER A 991 41.81 17.51 -37.21
CA SER A 991 42.33 16.15 -37.38
C SER A 991 42.16 15.27 -36.14
N LYS A 992 42.10 13.95 -36.31
CA LYS A 992 42.22 12.99 -35.19
C LYS A 992 43.50 13.27 -34.38
N GLY A 993 43.43 13.22 -33.05
CA GLY A 993 44.55 13.44 -32.12
C GLY A 993 44.23 14.42 -30.99
N ASP A 994 45.24 14.74 -30.18
CA ASP A 994 45.13 15.71 -29.09
C ASP A 994 45.19 17.15 -29.63
N HIS A 995 44.35 18.02 -29.07
CA HIS A 995 44.26 19.44 -29.42
C HIS A 995 44.27 20.31 -28.17
N GLN A 996 44.83 21.49 -28.33
CA GLN A 996 44.81 22.56 -27.34
C GLN A 996 44.39 23.85 -28.06
N LEU A 997 43.23 24.37 -27.71
CA LEU A 997 42.68 25.60 -28.31
C LEU A 997 42.60 26.71 -27.26
N SER A 998 42.99 27.92 -27.63
CA SER A 998 42.97 29.07 -26.72
C SER A 998 41.64 29.80 -26.81
N ILE A 999 41.12 30.24 -25.66
CA ILE A 999 39.95 31.10 -25.51
C ILE A 999 40.47 32.40 -24.89
N ASP A 1000 40.39 33.49 -25.66
CA ASP A 1000 40.69 34.83 -25.16
C ASP A 1000 39.55 35.28 -24.22
N THR A 1001 39.91 35.56 -22.98
CA THR A 1001 38.98 35.93 -21.91
C THR A 1001 39.17 37.37 -21.45
N ASP A 1002 40.02 38.16 -22.11
CA ASP A 1002 40.34 39.55 -21.71
C ASP A 1002 39.07 40.43 -21.68
N SER A 1003 38.16 40.22 -22.63
CA SER A 1003 36.88 40.95 -22.69
C SER A 1003 35.78 40.37 -21.79
N PHE A 1004 36.05 39.33 -20.99
CA PHE A 1004 35.04 38.68 -20.16
C PHE A 1004 35.02 39.35 -18.78
N SER A 1005 33.83 39.67 -18.27
CA SER A 1005 33.68 40.16 -16.88
C SER A 1005 34.11 39.10 -15.87
N ASN A 1006 34.55 39.51 -14.68
CA ASN A 1006 34.88 38.57 -13.61
C ASN A 1006 33.65 37.71 -13.23
N GLY A 1007 33.83 36.39 -13.14
CA GLY A 1007 32.71 35.47 -12.88
C GLY A 1007 32.94 34.03 -13.29
N SER A 1008 31.88 33.22 -13.17
CA SER A 1008 31.84 31.81 -13.59
C SER A 1008 31.33 31.66 -15.02
N TYR A 1009 32.01 30.83 -15.81
CA TYR A 1009 31.68 30.55 -17.21
C TYR A 1009 31.60 29.04 -17.47
N ILE A 1010 30.71 28.64 -18.38
CA ILE A 1010 30.55 27.26 -18.85
C ILE A 1010 30.99 27.20 -20.30
N VAL A 1011 31.96 26.35 -20.62
CA VAL A 1011 32.35 26.03 -21.99
C VAL A 1011 31.56 24.80 -22.42
N LYS A 1012 30.82 24.91 -23.51
CA LYS A 1012 30.19 23.81 -24.22
C LYS A 1012 31.05 23.46 -25.43
N PHE A 1013 31.48 22.22 -25.49
CA PHE A 1013 32.28 21.64 -26.57
C PHE A 1013 31.41 20.70 -27.38
N THR A 1014 31.46 20.80 -28.70
CA THR A 1014 30.72 19.92 -29.61
C THR A 1014 31.64 19.47 -30.74
N ALA A 1015 31.76 18.15 -30.96
CA ALA A 1015 32.55 17.58 -32.04
C ALA A 1015 31.85 16.33 -32.62
N GLY A 1016 31.15 16.50 -33.75
CA GLY A 1016 30.22 15.48 -34.24
C GLY A 1016 29.09 15.26 -33.23
N ASP A 1017 28.89 14.01 -32.80
CA ASP A 1017 27.85 13.62 -31.82
C ASP A 1017 28.29 13.77 -30.36
N VAL A 1018 29.55 14.17 -30.10
CA VAL A 1018 30.07 14.39 -28.75
C VAL A 1018 29.71 15.80 -28.29
N ASN A 1019 29.02 15.90 -27.14
CA ASN A 1019 28.74 17.16 -26.45
C ASN A 1019 29.22 17.07 -25.00
N GLU A 1020 30.20 17.90 -24.62
CA GLU A 1020 30.72 17.93 -23.25
C GLU A 1020 30.76 19.38 -22.73
N THR A 1021 30.64 19.55 -21.41
CA THR A 1021 30.73 20.87 -20.78
C THR A 1021 31.80 20.89 -19.69
N VAL A 1022 32.46 22.04 -19.55
CA VAL A 1022 33.49 22.26 -18.53
C VAL A 1022 33.41 23.69 -18.02
N LYS A 1023 33.56 23.88 -16.71
CA LYS A 1023 33.45 25.19 -16.05
C LYS A 1023 34.84 25.81 -15.84
N PHE A 1024 34.94 27.13 -16.00
CA PHE A 1024 36.10 27.89 -15.52
C PHE A 1024 35.69 29.21 -14.87
N LEU A 1025 36.59 29.75 -14.05
CA LEU A 1025 36.47 31.06 -13.39
C LEU A 1025 37.34 32.08 -14.11
N LYS A 1026 36.83 33.31 -14.31
CA LYS A 1026 37.59 34.47 -14.77
C LYS A 1026 37.75 35.45 -13.60
N PHE A 1027 38.99 35.83 -13.32
CA PHE A 1027 39.35 36.84 -12.31
C PHE A 1027 39.90 38.12 -12.90
#